data_AF-A0A8C9VJ32-F1
#
_entry.id   AF-A0A8C9VJ32-F1
#
_cell.length_a   1.000
_cell.length_b   1.000
_cell.length_c   1.000
_cell.angle_alpha   90.00
_cell.angle_beta   90.00
_cell.angle_gamma   90.00
#
_symmetry.space_group_name_H-M   'P 1'
#
loop_
_entity.id
_entity.type
_entity.pdbx_description
1 polymer ?
#
loop_
_entity_poly.entity_id
_entity_poly.type
_entity_poly.pdbx_seq_one_letter_code
_entity_poly.pdbx_strand_id
1 'polypeptide(L)'
;MGLPALEFSDCYLDSPQFRERLKSHELELEKTNKFIKELIKDGKTLIQALRSLSTAKRKFAESLNQFKFQCIGDAETDDEMCIGKQASYANPVIIPFLLFYTSRPASRSPQEAKKKYDKETEKYCGFLEKHLSLSSKKKESQLIEADSQVDQVRQHFYEVSLEYVFKVQEVQERKMFEFVEPLLAFLQGLFTYYHHGYDLAKDFSHFKTNLTISIQNTRNRFESTRAEVESLMEKMKENPHEHKNVSPHTMEGYLFVQEKRSFVSTWVKYYCTYQRESRRVTMVPFDQKSGGKAEDVFTLKSCTRRKTESIEKRFCLDLEAVDRSGVITMQALSEEDRRLWMEAMDGREPVGSLGTLLLGEPKPSSLFLQGLYRIVGVNSRVQKLLSLAMDPKTCADVELDNSEWEIKTITSALKYYLRMLPTPLMTYQLQRNFIQAAKLDNPEARILEVQSLVHRLPEKNRQMLELLMKHLANVASHHQENLMTVANLGVVFGPTLLRPQEETVAAIMDIKFQNVVVEILIENHERIFNELPVPGEGQQNPSLPWKRSAENKTPSCSERPLTLFHMPQSTEKGEMSPGTPGFPQAAQNSLPHLESSVWKPTVLCPRSSSGRKARALYACKAEHESELSFSTGAMFENVHPSREPGWLEGSLDGRTGLIPENYVEFL
;
A
#
# COMPACT_ATOMS: atom_id res chain seq x y z
N MET A 1 26.96 13.14 -65.60
CA MET A 1 28.30 13.20 -66.23
C MET A 1 29.14 14.18 -65.44
N GLY A 2 30.46 13.96 -65.35
CA GLY A 2 31.37 14.90 -64.68
C GLY A 2 31.57 16.19 -65.48
N LEU A 3 32.15 17.20 -64.84
CA LEU A 3 32.60 18.40 -65.55
C LEU A 3 33.84 18.07 -66.40
N PRO A 4 33.97 18.63 -67.62
CA PRO A 4 35.18 18.46 -68.43
C PRO A 4 36.38 19.14 -67.78
N ALA A 5 37.59 18.62 -68.02
CA ALA A 5 38.82 19.20 -67.50
C ALA A 5 39.06 20.65 -67.99
N LEU A 6 39.75 21.41 -67.16
CA LEU A 6 40.28 22.74 -67.49
C LEU A 6 41.77 22.58 -67.81
N GLU A 7 42.12 22.60 -69.09
CA GLU A 7 43.53 22.47 -69.49
C GLU A 7 44.24 23.82 -69.32
N PHE A 8 45.47 23.81 -68.79
CA PHE A 8 46.27 25.02 -68.65
C PHE A 8 46.60 25.66 -70.01
N SER A 9 46.69 24.87 -71.08
CA SER A 9 46.86 25.38 -72.45
C SER A 9 45.71 26.29 -72.90
N ASP A 10 44.49 26.02 -72.44
CA ASP A 10 43.30 26.79 -72.83
C ASP A 10 43.33 28.21 -72.25
N CYS A 11 44.09 28.46 -71.18
CA CYS A 11 44.28 29.77 -70.57
C CYS A 11 44.97 30.77 -71.52
N TYR A 12 45.81 30.28 -72.43
CA TYR A 12 46.49 31.10 -73.43
C TYR A 12 45.59 31.46 -74.63
N LEU A 13 44.71 30.52 -75.01
CA LEU A 13 43.75 30.68 -76.10
C LEU A 13 42.52 31.51 -75.69
N ASP A 14 42.18 31.51 -74.40
CA ASP A 14 41.03 32.19 -73.78
C ASP A 14 39.71 32.02 -74.54
N SER A 15 39.47 30.82 -75.07
CA SER A 15 38.36 30.56 -75.99
C SER A 15 36.99 30.68 -75.30
N PRO A 16 35.91 31.00 -76.05
CA PRO A 16 34.55 30.97 -75.50
C PRO A 16 34.19 29.63 -74.85
N GLN A 17 34.65 28.51 -75.42
CA GLN A 17 34.46 27.15 -74.92
C GLN A 17 35.26 26.88 -73.63
N PHE A 18 36.42 27.51 -73.45
CA PHE A 18 37.15 27.50 -72.18
C PHE A 18 36.41 28.31 -71.11
N ARG A 19 35.98 29.54 -71.44
CA ARG A 19 35.21 30.39 -70.53
C ARG A 19 33.87 29.76 -70.10
N GLU A 20 33.20 29.01 -70.98
CA GLU A 20 31.99 28.26 -70.65
C GLU A 20 32.27 27.07 -69.71
N ARG A 21 33.35 26.32 -69.93
CA ARG A 21 33.80 25.27 -69.00
C ARG A 21 34.16 25.85 -67.64
N LEU A 22 34.91 26.95 -67.60
CA LEU A 22 35.31 27.64 -66.37
C LEU A 22 34.07 28.10 -65.56
N LYS A 23 33.10 28.76 -66.20
CA LYS A 23 31.82 29.13 -65.59
C LYS A 23 31.05 27.92 -65.04
N SER A 24 31.12 26.78 -65.72
CA SER A 24 30.47 25.54 -65.27
C SER A 24 31.10 24.98 -63.99
N HIS A 25 32.43 25.08 -63.85
CA HIS A 25 33.16 24.77 -62.62
C HIS A 25 32.85 25.76 -61.49
N GLU A 26 32.81 27.06 -61.77
CA GLU A 26 32.42 28.09 -60.79
C GLU A 26 31.01 27.87 -60.24
N LEU A 27 30.03 27.60 -61.11
CA LEU A 27 28.63 27.37 -60.73
C LEU A 27 28.47 26.12 -59.85
N GLU A 28 29.26 25.07 -60.09
CA GLU A 28 29.27 23.89 -59.23
C GLU A 28 29.87 24.22 -57.85
N LEU A 29 30.99 24.95 -57.80
CA LEU A 29 31.59 25.39 -56.53
C LEU A 29 30.65 26.27 -55.71
N GLU A 30 29.89 27.18 -56.35
CA GLU A 30 28.88 27.99 -55.66
C GLU A 30 27.71 27.16 -55.11
N LYS A 31 27.19 26.20 -55.90
CA LYS A 31 26.14 25.26 -55.45
C LYS A 31 26.61 24.43 -54.27
N THR A 32 27.81 23.85 -54.36
CA THR A 32 28.39 23.02 -53.31
C THR A 32 28.71 23.83 -52.05
N ASN A 33 29.21 25.07 -52.19
CA ASN A 33 29.41 25.97 -51.05
C ASN A 33 28.10 26.33 -50.34
N LYS A 34 27.00 26.56 -51.08
CA LYS A 34 25.67 26.79 -50.50
C LYS A 34 25.17 25.56 -49.74
N PHE A 35 25.24 24.38 -50.36
CA PHE A 35 24.82 23.12 -49.73
C PHE A 35 25.60 22.83 -48.44
N ILE A 36 26.92 23.04 -48.45
CA ILE A 36 27.77 22.89 -47.25
C ILE A 36 27.34 23.85 -46.13
N LYS A 37 27.01 25.11 -46.44
CA LYS A 37 26.51 26.08 -45.45
C LYS A 37 25.17 25.67 -44.84
N GLU A 38 24.26 25.13 -45.65
CA GLU A 38 22.97 24.61 -45.20
C GLU A 38 23.18 23.38 -44.29
N LEU A 39 24.01 22.41 -44.69
CA LEU A 39 24.30 21.24 -43.86
C LEU A 39 25.01 21.59 -42.53
N ILE A 40 25.91 22.58 -42.52
CA ILE A 40 26.54 23.07 -41.28
C ILE A 40 25.50 23.71 -40.35
N LYS A 41 24.51 24.45 -40.90
CA LYS A 41 23.42 25.03 -40.12
C LYS A 41 22.53 23.95 -39.50
N ASP A 42 22.20 22.91 -40.26
CA ASP A 42 21.35 21.82 -39.79
C ASP A 42 22.08 20.96 -38.75
N GLY A 43 23.37 20.65 -38.96
CA GLY A 43 24.21 19.98 -37.97
C GLY A 43 24.34 20.76 -36.66
N LYS A 44 24.49 22.10 -36.72
CA LYS A 44 24.44 22.97 -35.52
C LYS A 44 23.09 22.90 -34.80
N THR A 45 22.00 22.84 -35.54
CA THR A 45 20.63 22.72 -34.99
C THR A 45 20.46 21.39 -34.25
N LEU A 46 20.95 20.28 -34.83
CA LEU A 46 20.93 18.96 -34.19
C LEU A 46 21.79 18.92 -32.91
N ILE A 47 23.01 19.48 -32.94
CA ILE A 47 23.86 19.60 -31.75
C ILE A 47 23.15 20.39 -30.65
N GLN A 48 22.43 21.46 -30.99
CA GLN A 48 21.67 22.23 -30.02
C GLN A 48 20.48 21.45 -29.44
N ALA A 49 19.77 20.66 -30.25
CA ALA A 49 18.70 19.78 -29.77
C ALA A 49 19.25 18.72 -28.77
N LEU A 50 20.42 18.14 -29.04
CA LEU A 50 21.08 17.17 -28.15
C LEU A 50 21.54 17.81 -26.82
N ARG A 51 22.02 19.06 -26.84
CA ARG A 51 22.29 19.84 -25.62
C ARG A 51 21.04 20.10 -24.78
N SER A 52 19.92 20.44 -25.42
CA SER A 52 18.63 20.59 -24.75
C SER A 52 18.16 19.28 -24.12
N LEU A 53 18.27 18.16 -24.84
CA LEU A 53 17.93 16.82 -24.33
C LEU A 53 18.77 16.44 -23.11
N SER A 54 20.09 16.63 -23.14
CA SER A 54 20.96 16.36 -21.98
C SER A 54 20.63 17.25 -20.77
N THR A 55 20.21 18.49 -21.00
CA THR A 55 19.79 19.40 -19.92
C THR A 55 18.45 19.01 -19.33
N ALA A 56 17.48 18.58 -20.16
CA ALA A 56 16.21 18.03 -19.69
C ALA A 56 16.39 16.73 -18.89
N LYS A 57 17.24 15.80 -19.37
CA LYS A 57 17.58 14.55 -18.67
C LYS A 57 18.13 14.81 -17.26
N ARG A 58 19.09 15.73 -17.12
CA ARG A 58 19.69 16.08 -15.81
C ARG A 58 18.66 16.67 -14.84
N LYS A 59 17.84 17.63 -15.29
CA LYS A 59 16.76 18.21 -14.45
C LYS A 59 15.72 17.17 -14.00
N PHE A 60 15.40 16.22 -14.87
CA PHE A 60 14.50 15.12 -14.53
C PHE A 60 15.13 14.19 -13.47
N ALA A 61 16.40 13.83 -13.62
CA ALA A 61 17.14 13.08 -12.60
C ALA A 61 17.22 13.83 -11.26
N GLU A 62 17.48 15.15 -11.27
CA GLU A 62 17.47 15.98 -10.05
C GLU A 62 16.10 15.97 -9.35
N SER A 63 15.00 15.98 -10.12
CA SER A 63 13.63 15.91 -9.59
C SER A 63 13.33 14.55 -8.97
N LEU A 64 13.83 13.47 -9.60
CA LEU A 64 13.75 12.10 -9.07
C LEU A 64 14.59 11.93 -7.79
N ASN A 65 15.79 12.53 -7.70
CA ASN A 65 16.63 12.52 -6.50
C ASN A 65 15.97 13.18 -5.28
N GLN A 66 15.14 14.20 -5.51
CA GLN A 66 14.47 14.96 -4.45
C GLN A 66 13.18 14.29 -3.97
N PHE A 67 12.61 13.38 -4.76
CA PHE A 67 11.38 12.69 -4.43
C PHE A 67 11.63 11.62 -3.36
N LYS A 68 10.88 11.68 -2.25
CA LYS A 68 10.87 10.67 -1.20
C LYS A 68 9.44 10.24 -0.91
N PHE A 69 9.21 8.94 -0.82
CA PHE A 69 7.98 8.41 -0.26
C PHE A 69 7.97 8.65 1.26
N GLN A 70 6.82 9.01 1.83
CA GLN A 70 6.57 8.91 3.26
C GLN A 70 5.70 7.69 3.48
N CYS A 71 6.28 6.62 4.03
CA CYS A 71 5.53 5.41 4.38
C CYS A 71 4.69 5.63 5.64
N ILE A 72 3.62 4.85 5.78
CA ILE A 72 2.72 4.89 6.96
C ILE A 72 3.22 3.86 7.97
N GLY A 73 3.84 4.33 9.05
CA GLY A 73 4.41 3.50 10.13
C GLY A 73 5.89 3.80 10.39
N ASP A 74 6.42 3.27 11.49
CA ASP A 74 7.77 3.60 11.99
C ASP A 74 8.92 2.85 11.29
N ALA A 75 8.65 2.08 10.22
CA ALA A 75 9.65 1.30 9.49
C ALA A 75 9.33 1.25 7.98
N GLU A 76 10.32 1.62 7.16
CA GLU A 76 10.32 1.34 5.72
C GLU A 76 10.71 -0.13 5.49
N THR A 77 10.05 -0.81 4.55
CA THR A 77 10.48 -2.13 4.08
C THR A 77 11.65 -2.02 3.11
N ASP A 78 12.47 -3.07 2.98
CA ASP A 78 13.62 -3.08 2.06
C ASP A 78 13.21 -2.78 0.61
N ASP A 79 12.02 -3.21 0.19
CA ASP A 79 11.42 -2.91 -1.11
C ASP A 79 11.13 -1.40 -1.30
N GLU A 80 10.62 -0.72 -0.27
CA GLU A 80 10.33 0.73 -0.32
C GLU A 80 11.62 1.57 -0.33
N MET A 81 12.60 1.19 0.50
CA MET A 81 13.96 1.76 0.44
C MET A 81 14.61 1.56 -0.94
N CYS A 82 14.39 0.39 -1.55
CA CYS A 82 14.89 0.05 -2.87
C CYS A 82 14.27 1.00 -3.91
N ILE A 83 12.94 1.09 -3.97
CA ILE A 83 12.20 1.98 -4.89
C ILE A 83 12.63 3.45 -4.70
N GLY A 84 12.78 3.92 -3.45
CA GLY A 84 13.17 5.30 -3.13
C GLY A 84 14.60 5.67 -3.56
N LYS A 85 15.60 4.81 -3.28
CA LYS A 85 17.00 5.06 -3.69
C LYS A 85 17.20 4.96 -5.20
N GLN A 86 16.38 4.15 -5.88
CA GLN A 86 16.55 3.80 -7.28
C GLN A 86 16.15 4.89 -8.27
N ALA A 87 15.30 5.83 -7.85
CA ALA A 87 15.00 7.05 -8.62
C ALA A 87 16.28 7.85 -8.97
N SER A 88 17.36 7.70 -8.19
CA SER A 88 18.54 8.55 -8.27
C SER A 88 19.63 8.15 -9.29
N TYR A 89 19.57 6.94 -9.85
CA TYR A 89 20.64 6.42 -10.72
C TYR A 89 20.50 6.78 -12.22
N ALA A 90 19.45 7.52 -12.60
CA ALA A 90 19.09 7.77 -13.99
C ALA A 90 19.88 8.92 -14.66
N ASN A 91 21.21 8.81 -14.84
CA ASN A 91 22.00 9.88 -15.47
C ASN A 91 23.11 9.42 -16.44
N PRO A 92 22.84 9.36 -17.76
CA PRO A 92 23.86 9.17 -18.80
C PRO A 92 24.40 10.50 -19.34
N VAL A 93 25.69 10.76 -19.15
CA VAL A 93 26.41 11.93 -19.69
C VAL A 93 27.18 11.55 -20.97
N ILE A 94 26.66 11.88 -22.15
CA ILE A 94 27.45 11.88 -23.41
C ILE A 94 27.08 13.08 -24.28
N ILE A 95 27.99 14.07 -24.29
CA ILE A 95 28.04 15.20 -25.24
C ILE A 95 29.47 15.51 -25.78
N PRO A 96 30.61 15.17 -25.13
CA PRO A 96 31.94 15.63 -25.58
C PRO A 96 32.30 15.38 -27.05
N PHE A 97 31.90 14.25 -27.63
CA PHE A 97 32.31 13.87 -29.00
C PHE A 97 31.73 14.75 -30.12
N LEU A 98 30.49 15.23 -29.98
CA LEU A 98 29.82 16.02 -31.04
C LEU A 98 30.32 17.46 -31.13
N LEU A 99 31.06 17.94 -30.11
CA LEU A 99 31.58 19.31 -30.08
C LEU A 99 32.78 19.51 -31.02
N PHE A 100 33.48 18.44 -31.42
CA PHE A 100 34.62 18.52 -32.33
C PHE A 100 34.21 19.03 -33.73
N TYR A 101 32.95 18.80 -34.13
CA TYR A 101 32.37 19.21 -35.41
C TYR A 101 32.35 20.74 -35.65
N THR A 102 32.43 21.56 -34.60
CA THR A 102 32.20 23.02 -34.72
C THR A 102 33.46 23.86 -34.88
N SER A 103 34.66 23.26 -34.88
CA SER A 103 35.93 24.00 -34.75
C SER A 103 36.80 24.08 -36.01
N ARG A 104 36.49 23.34 -37.09
CA ARG A 104 37.17 23.50 -38.38
C ARG A 104 36.44 24.57 -39.23
N PRO A 105 37.11 25.68 -39.62
CA PRO A 105 36.52 26.63 -40.55
C PRO A 105 36.38 25.99 -41.93
N ALA A 106 35.23 26.20 -42.59
CA ALA A 106 35.05 25.82 -43.99
C ALA A 106 36.10 26.52 -44.87
N SER A 107 36.58 25.83 -45.92
CA SER A 107 37.68 26.36 -46.73
C SER A 107 37.36 27.71 -47.36
N ARG A 108 38.41 28.54 -47.48
CA ARG A 108 38.30 29.89 -48.04
C ARG A 108 37.73 29.80 -49.45
N SER A 109 36.62 30.49 -49.70
CA SER A 109 35.98 30.50 -51.01
C SER A 109 36.95 31.05 -52.07
N PRO A 110 36.93 30.54 -53.32
CA PRO A 110 37.78 31.05 -54.41
C PRO A 110 37.36 32.46 -54.89
N GLN A 111 36.47 33.15 -54.17
CA GLN A 111 35.91 34.45 -54.53
C GLN A 111 36.96 35.56 -54.60
N GLU A 112 38.03 35.49 -53.81
CA GLU A 112 39.16 36.44 -53.88
C GLU A 112 39.98 36.23 -55.16
N ALA A 113 40.25 34.98 -55.52
CA ALA A 113 40.96 34.62 -56.75
C ALA A 113 40.12 34.95 -57.99
N LYS A 114 38.81 34.68 -57.96
CA LYS A 114 37.86 35.07 -59.02
C LYS A 114 37.85 36.58 -59.23
N LYS A 115 37.71 37.38 -58.16
CA LYS A 115 37.78 38.86 -58.26
C LYS A 115 39.10 39.36 -58.84
N LYS A 116 40.24 38.71 -58.54
CA LYS A 116 41.54 39.03 -59.16
C LYS A 116 41.50 38.74 -60.67
N TYR A 117 41.02 37.56 -61.05
CA TYR A 117 40.93 37.12 -62.44
C TYR A 117 39.98 37.97 -63.29
N ASP A 118 38.78 38.27 -62.78
CA ASP A 118 37.79 39.12 -63.47
C ASP A 118 38.36 40.53 -63.70
N LYS A 119 38.98 41.13 -62.67
CA LYS A 119 39.60 42.46 -62.75
C LYS A 119 40.76 42.53 -63.76
N GLU A 120 41.65 41.53 -63.76
CA GLU A 120 42.77 41.50 -64.71
C GLU A 120 42.30 41.12 -66.13
N THR A 121 41.19 40.37 -66.28
CA THR A 121 40.49 40.19 -67.58
C THR A 121 40.01 41.54 -68.13
N GLU A 122 39.24 42.31 -67.35
CA GLU A 122 38.73 43.63 -67.76
C GLU A 122 39.89 44.58 -68.15
N LYS A 123 40.96 44.58 -67.37
CA LYS A 123 42.16 45.37 -67.63
C LYS A 123 42.87 44.96 -68.92
N TYR A 124 43.05 43.65 -69.17
CA TYR A 124 43.66 43.17 -70.42
C TYR A 124 42.84 43.57 -71.65
N CYS A 125 41.53 43.31 -71.64
CA CYS A 125 40.62 43.73 -72.72
C CYS A 125 40.66 45.24 -72.96
N GLY A 126 40.59 46.05 -71.90
CA GLY A 126 40.63 47.51 -72.00
C GLY A 126 41.98 48.08 -72.45
N PHE A 127 43.10 47.39 -72.22
CA PHE A 127 44.40 47.74 -72.82
C PHE A 127 44.47 47.33 -74.29
N LEU A 128 43.94 46.15 -74.65
CA LEU A 128 43.91 45.64 -76.01
C LEU A 128 43.07 46.54 -76.93
N GLU A 129 41.88 46.97 -76.52
CA GLU A 129 41.04 47.92 -77.26
C GLU A 129 41.73 49.28 -77.49
N LYS A 130 42.42 49.80 -76.46
CA LYS A 130 43.19 51.06 -76.57
C LYS A 130 44.37 50.93 -77.53
N HIS A 131 45.00 49.77 -77.59
CA HIS A 131 46.07 49.48 -78.52
C HIS A 131 45.54 49.34 -79.96
N LEU A 132 44.50 48.54 -80.17
CA LEU A 132 43.89 48.33 -81.49
C LEU A 132 43.24 49.60 -82.09
N SER A 133 42.92 50.60 -81.26
CA SER A 133 42.43 51.91 -81.69
C SER A 133 43.55 52.93 -81.98
N LEU A 134 44.84 52.55 -81.86
CA LEU A 134 45.96 53.40 -82.28
C LEU A 134 45.99 53.56 -83.81
N SER A 135 46.16 54.79 -84.26
CA SER A 135 46.35 55.05 -85.69
C SER A 135 47.70 54.53 -86.17
N SER A 136 47.69 53.77 -87.28
CA SER A 136 48.88 53.33 -88.02
C SER A 136 49.77 54.47 -88.55
N LYS A 137 49.33 55.73 -88.44
CA LYS A 137 50.11 56.94 -88.77
C LYS A 137 50.94 57.49 -87.59
N LYS A 138 50.93 56.84 -86.42
CA LYS A 138 51.81 57.22 -85.29
C LYS A 138 53.28 56.92 -85.59
N LYS A 139 54.18 57.53 -84.82
CA LYS A 139 55.62 57.25 -84.91
C LYS A 139 55.88 55.80 -84.54
N GLU A 140 56.75 55.13 -85.30
CA GLU A 140 57.13 53.73 -85.10
C GLU A 140 57.56 53.43 -83.65
N SER A 141 58.34 54.33 -83.02
CA SER A 141 58.73 54.20 -81.62
C SER A 141 57.55 54.15 -80.63
N GLN A 142 56.43 54.83 -80.93
CA GLN A 142 55.21 54.82 -80.11
C GLN A 142 54.34 53.59 -80.37
N LEU A 143 54.49 52.96 -81.54
CA LEU A 143 53.83 51.68 -81.84
C LEU A 143 54.57 50.55 -81.11
N ILE A 144 55.89 50.47 -81.23
CA ILE A 144 56.74 49.51 -80.51
C ILE A 144 56.56 49.60 -78.98
N GLU A 145 56.46 50.82 -78.44
CA GLU A 145 56.16 51.01 -77.01
C GLU A 145 54.77 50.45 -76.63
N ALA A 146 53.77 50.66 -77.47
CA ALA A 146 52.41 50.16 -77.24
C ALA A 146 52.29 48.64 -77.45
N ASP A 147 53.03 48.05 -78.39
CA ASP A 147 53.18 46.60 -78.57
C ASP A 147 53.75 45.98 -77.28
N SER A 148 54.89 46.52 -76.81
CA SER A 148 55.55 46.03 -75.59
C SER A 148 54.66 46.17 -74.35
N GLN A 149 53.86 47.23 -74.24
CA GLN A 149 52.91 47.38 -73.12
C GLN A 149 51.78 46.33 -73.18
N VAL A 150 51.24 46.03 -74.37
CA VAL A 150 50.22 44.98 -74.51
C VAL A 150 50.78 43.60 -74.23
N ASP A 151 52.00 43.29 -74.69
CA ASP A 151 52.62 42.00 -74.43
C ASP A 151 52.91 41.79 -72.93
N GLN A 152 53.34 42.83 -72.20
CA GLN A 152 53.49 42.78 -70.74
C GLN A 152 52.15 42.52 -70.02
N VAL A 153 51.08 43.23 -70.41
CA VAL A 153 49.74 43.03 -69.81
C VAL A 153 49.18 41.64 -70.19
N ARG A 154 49.46 41.15 -71.40
CA ARG A 154 49.06 39.80 -71.85
C ARG A 154 49.76 38.70 -71.05
N GLN A 155 51.08 38.82 -70.84
CA GLN A 155 51.83 37.87 -70.01
C GLN A 155 51.27 37.82 -68.59
N HIS A 156 51.03 38.98 -67.97
CA HIS A 156 50.44 39.03 -66.63
C HIS A 156 49.02 38.45 -66.58
N PHE A 157 48.18 38.71 -67.59
CA PHE A 157 46.86 38.09 -67.69
C PHE A 157 46.95 36.56 -67.76
N TYR A 158 47.90 36.02 -68.54
CA TYR A 158 48.10 34.57 -68.62
C TYR A 158 48.57 33.97 -67.27
N GLU A 159 49.50 34.61 -66.56
CA GLU A 159 49.90 34.19 -65.21
C GLU A 159 48.69 34.11 -64.26
N VAL A 160 47.87 35.16 -64.22
CA VAL A 160 46.67 35.22 -63.36
C VAL A 160 45.60 34.22 -63.79
N SER A 161 45.48 33.93 -65.09
CA SER A 161 44.58 32.90 -65.63
C SER A 161 44.99 31.49 -65.20
N LEU A 162 46.29 31.17 -65.29
CA LEU A 162 46.87 29.91 -64.83
C LEU A 162 46.73 29.73 -63.32
N GLU A 163 47.05 30.77 -62.53
CA GLU A 163 46.83 30.78 -61.08
C GLU A 163 45.36 30.51 -60.72
N TYR A 164 44.43 31.13 -61.46
CA TYR A 164 43.00 30.97 -61.19
C TYR A 164 42.49 29.57 -61.53
N VAL A 165 42.86 29.02 -62.69
CA VAL A 165 42.50 27.64 -63.06
C VAL A 165 43.09 26.63 -62.08
N PHE A 166 44.36 26.80 -61.68
CA PHE A 166 44.97 26.00 -60.61
C PHE A 166 44.16 26.09 -59.32
N LYS A 167 43.75 27.30 -58.91
CA LYS A 167 42.97 27.49 -57.67
C LYS A 167 41.58 26.85 -57.74
N VAL A 168 40.92 26.90 -58.90
CA VAL A 168 39.63 26.22 -59.12
C VAL A 168 39.80 24.71 -58.97
N GLN A 169 40.80 24.10 -59.60
CA GLN A 169 41.10 22.67 -59.47
C GLN A 169 41.48 22.28 -58.03
N GLU A 170 42.33 23.06 -57.37
CA GLU A 170 42.76 22.82 -55.98
C GLU A 170 41.58 22.87 -54.98
N VAL A 171 40.53 23.66 -55.25
CA VAL A 171 39.28 23.65 -54.47
C VAL A 171 38.36 22.50 -54.87
N GLN A 172 38.27 22.17 -56.16
CA GLN A 172 37.51 21.02 -56.68
C GLN A 172 37.96 19.68 -56.07
N GLU A 173 39.27 19.47 -55.91
CA GLU A 173 39.82 18.27 -55.28
C GLU A 173 39.65 18.29 -53.76
N ARG A 174 39.97 19.42 -53.09
CA ARG A 174 39.86 19.52 -51.62
C ARG A 174 38.45 19.28 -51.09
N LYS A 175 37.42 19.76 -51.79
CA LYS A 175 36.02 19.59 -51.35
C LYS A 175 35.66 18.11 -51.12
N MET A 176 36.30 17.18 -51.84
CA MET A 176 36.00 15.75 -51.79
C MET A 176 36.35 15.14 -50.43
N PHE A 177 37.41 15.60 -49.76
CA PHE A 177 37.80 15.11 -48.43
C PHE A 177 37.46 16.11 -47.31
N GLU A 178 37.58 17.42 -47.53
CA GLU A 178 37.22 18.45 -46.54
C GLU A 178 35.73 18.39 -46.13
N PHE A 179 34.86 17.86 -46.99
CA PHE A 179 33.45 17.61 -46.67
C PHE A 179 33.20 16.22 -46.04
N VAL A 180 33.84 15.17 -46.59
CA VAL A 180 33.60 13.79 -46.18
C VAL A 180 34.20 13.50 -44.81
N GLU A 181 35.35 14.09 -44.45
CA GLU A 181 35.94 13.94 -43.11
C GLU A 181 35.00 14.41 -41.97
N PRO A 182 34.45 15.65 -41.96
CA PRO A 182 33.48 16.06 -40.95
C PRO A 182 32.22 15.19 -40.91
N LEU A 183 31.71 14.76 -42.06
CA LEU A 183 30.50 13.91 -42.13
C LEU A 183 30.77 12.52 -41.55
N LEU A 184 31.91 11.92 -41.88
CA LEU A 184 32.35 10.63 -41.33
C LEU A 184 32.56 10.72 -39.81
N ALA A 185 33.24 11.76 -39.33
CA ALA A 185 33.44 11.99 -37.90
C ALA A 185 32.12 12.19 -37.15
N PHE A 186 31.15 12.90 -37.74
CA PHE A 186 29.81 13.06 -37.19
C PHE A 186 29.04 11.74 -37.13
N LEU A 187 29.04 10.95 -38.20
CA LEU A 187 28.39 9.63 -38.24
C LEU A 187 29.04 8.67 -37.22
N GLN A 188 30.36 8.65 -37.12
CA GLN A 188 31.08 7.84 -36.13
C GLN A 188 30.75 8.29 -34.69
N GLY A 189 30.64 9.59 -34.44
CA GLY A 189 30.18 10.14 -33.15
C GLY A 189 28.75 9.72 -32.80
N LEU A 190 27.82 9.73 -33.77
CA LEU A 190 26.45 9.24 -33.60
C LEU A 190 26.41 7.74 -33.30
N PHE A 191 27.07 6.91 -34.10
CA PHE A 191 27.07 5.46 -33.88
C PHE A 191 27.71 5.09 -32.54
N THR A 192 28.79 5.78 -32.15
CA THR A 192 29.41 5.62 -30.82
C THR A 192 28.43 5.96 -29.69
N TYR A 193 27.67 7.06 -29.83
CA TYR A 193 26.63 7.45 -28.87
C TYR A 193 25.51 6.39 -28.75
N TYR A 194 25.00 5.88 -29.88
CA TYR A 194 23.96 4.85 -29.87
C TYR A 194 24.47 3.51 -29.31
N HIS A 195 25.72 3.12 -29.58
CA HIS A 195 26.32 1.91 -29.02
C HIS A 195 26.43 2.00 -27.50
N HIS A 196 27.01 3.08 -26.96
CA HIS A 196 27.07 3.29 -25.50
C HIS A 196 25.68 3.37 -24.86
N GLY A 197 24.69 3.93 -25.57
CA GLY A 197 23.31 3.96 -25.13
C GLY A 197 22.66 2.56 -25.07
N TYR A 198 23.01 1.68 -26.00
CA TYR A 198 22.58 0.27 -26.01
C TYR A 198 23.24 -0.52 -24.88
N ASP A 199 24.56 -0.41 -24.71
CA ASP A 199 25.30 -1.10 -23.63
C ASP A 199 24.75 -0.70 -22.26
N LEU A 200 24.57 0.60 -22.01
CA LEU A 200 24.01 1.09 -20.75
C LEU A 200 22.57 0.61 -20.53
N ALA A 201 21.74 0.53 -21.58
CA ALA A 201 20.38 0.00 -21.48
C ALA A 201 20.37 -1.51 -21.19
N LYS A 202 21.35 -2.25 -21.71
CA LYS A 202 21.57 -3.67 -21.43
C LYS A 202 22.01 -3.89 -19.98
N ASP A 203 22.95 -3.10 -19.46
CA ASP A 203 23.37 -3.17 -18.06
C ASP A 203 22.21 -2.84 -17.10
N PHE A 204 21.31 -1.94 -17.50
CA PHE A 204 20.10 -1.59 -16.75
C PHE A 204 18.99 -2.65 -16.80
N SER A 205 19.13 -3.72 -17.58
CA SER A 205 18.09 -4.76 -17.71
C SER A 205 17.82 -5.50 -16.40
N HIS A 206 18.87 -5.91 -15.67
CA HIS A 206 18.73 -6.60 -14.39
C HIS A 206 18.07 -5.71 -13.33
N PHE A 207 18.37 -4.41 -13.35
CA PHE A 207 17.70 -3.41 -12.51
C PHE A 207 16.20 -3.33 -12.83
N LYS A 208 15.82 -3.25 -14.12
CA LYS A 208 14.42 -3.18 -14.55
C LYS A 208 13.64 -4.41 -14.05
N THR A 209 14.23 -5.59 -14.15
CA THR A 209 13.63 -6.84 -13.65
C THR A 209 13.42 -6.77 -12.14
N ASN A 210 14.44 -6.41 -11.36
CA ASN A 210 14.34 -6.30 -9.90
C ASN A 210 13.28 -5.28 -9.46
N LEU A 211 13.22 -4.11 -10.10
CA LEU A 211 12.23 -3.08 -9.81
C LEU A 211 10.80 -3.56 -10.15
N THR A 212 10.64 -4.31 -11.24
CA THR A 212 9.33 -4.90 -11.61
C THR A 212 8.87 -5.92 -10.57
N ILE A 213 9.78 -6.79 -10.09
CA ILE A 213 9.50 -7.75 -9.01
C ILE A 213 9.12 -7.02 -7.71
N SER A 214 9.90 -6.01 -7.31
CA SER A 214 9.64 -5.25 -6.08
C SER A 214 8.29 -4.52 -6.12
N ILE A 215 7.96 -3.87 -7.25
CA ILE A 215 6.63 -3.26 -7.47
C ILE A 215 5.51 -4.30 -7.36
N GLN A 216 5.69 -5.50 -7.94
CA GLN A 216 4.67 -6.54 -7.87
C GLN A 216 4.53 -7.12 -6.45
N ASN A 217 5.63 -7.29 -5.71
CA ASN A 217 5.62 -7.69 -4.31
C ASN A 217 4.89 -6.67 -3.44
N THR A 218 5.15 -5.37 -3.62
CA THR A 218 4.46 -4.29 -2.91
C THR A 218 2.96 -4.25 -3.24
N ARG A 219 2.56 -4.49 -4.50
CA ARG A 219 1.13 -4.66 -4.87
C ARG A 219 0.49 -5.87 -4.17
N ASN A 220 1.17 -7.02 -4.19
CA ASN A 220 0.66 -8.24 -3.56
C ASN A 220 0.50 -8.06 -2.04
N ARG A 221 1.47 -7.41 -1.37
CA ARG A 221 1.37 -7.04 0.06
C ARG A 221 0.22 -6.07 0.31
N PHE A 222 0.04 -5.05 -0.55
CA PHE A 222 -1.07 -4.10 -0.44
C PHE A 222 -2.42 -4.79 -0.52
N GLU A 223 -2.66 -5.64 -1.53
CA GLU A 223 -3.96 -6.33 -1.66
C GLU A 223 -4.22 -7.32 -0.50
N SER A 224 -3.18 -8.00 0.01
CA SER A 224 -3.32 -8.85 1.22
C SER A 224 -3.68 -8.03 2.45
N THR A 225 -2.91 -6.97 2.72
CA THR A 225 -3.14 -6.07 3.88
C THR A 225 -4.50 -5.40 3.77
N ARG A 226 -4.91 -5.01 2.56
CA ARG A 226 -6.23 -4.43 2.29
C ARG A 226 -7.34 -5.44 2.57
N ALA A 227 -7.23 -6.69 2.12
CA ALA A 227 -8.23 -7.72 2.41
C ALA A 227 -8.33 -8.03 3.91
N GLU A 228 -7.20 -8.02 4.64
CA GLU A 228 -7.16 -8.15 6.09
C GLU A 228 -7.81 -6.96 6.81
N VAL A 229 -7.55 -5.73 6.36
CA VAL A 229 -8.17 -4.50 6.89
C VAL A 229 -9.66 -4.41 6.55
N GLU A 230 -10.08 -4.82 5.35
CA GLU A 230 -11.50 -4.95 4.99
C GLU A 230 -12.19 -6.01 5.87
N SER A 231 -11.56 -7.16 6.11
CA SER A 231 -12.08 -8.18 7.04
C SER A 231 -12.17 -7.66 8.48
N LEU A 232 -11.18 -6.90 8.95
CA LEU A 232 -11.19 -6.27 10.28
C LEU A 232 -12.31 -5.22 10.38
N MET A 233 -12.49 -4.40 9.34
CA MET A 233 -13.57 -3.42 9.27
C MET A 233 -14.95 -4.08 9.34
N GLU A 234 -15.20 -5.15 8.58
CA GLU A 234 -16.50 -5.84 8.65
C GLU A 234 -16.72 -6.50 10.02
N LYS A 235 -15.72 -7.15 10.62
CA LYS A 235 -15.80 -7.66 12.01
C LYS A 235 -16.13 -6.56 13.03
N MET A 236 -15.55 -5.37 12.87
CA MET A 236 -15.86 -4.21 13.72
C MET A 236 -17.26 -3.64 13.48
N LYS A 237 -17.83 -3.77 12.27
CA LYS A 237 -19.21 -3.39 11.96
C LYS A 237 -20.24 -4.40 12.48
N GLU A 238 -19.93 -5.68 12.46
CA GLU A 238 -20.82 -6.75 12.93
C GLU A 238 -21.03 -6.66 14.45
N ASN A 239 -19.96 -6.53 15.23
CA ASN A 239 -20.01 -6.48 16.70
C ASN A 239 -19.38 -5.18 17.29
N PRO A 240 -19.96 -3.99 17.07
CA PRO A 240 -19.39 -2.71 17.51
C PRO A 240 -19.33 -2.56 19.05
N HIS A 241 -20.10 -3.35 19.79
CA HIS A 241 -20.11 -3.33 21.26
C HIS A 241 -19.03 -4.22 21.89
N GLU A 242 -18.56 -5.29 21.22
CA GLU A 242 -17.49 -6.16 21.72
C GLU A 242 -16.11 -5.50 21.59
N HIS A 243 -15.93 -4.67 20.55
CA HIS A 243 -14.66 -3.99 20.27
C HIS A 243 -14.45 -2.69 21.08
N LYS A 244 -15.42 -2.30 21.93
CA LYS A 244 -15.17 -1.33 23.02
C LYS A 244 -14.28 -2.01 24.07
N ASN A 245 -12.97 -2.03 23.83
CA ASN A 245 -11.97 -2.54 24.76
C ASN A 245 -11.94 -1.70 26.04
N VAL A 246 -12.83 -2.00 26.98
CA VAL A 246 -12.63 -1.64 28.38
C VAL A 246 -11.48 -2.49 28.89
N SER A 247 -10.27 -1.95 28.84
CA SER A 247 -9.12 -2.57 29.50
C SER A 247 -9.47 -2.78 30.98
N PRO A 248 -9.24 -3.97 31.56
CA PRO A 248 -9.60 -4.25 32.96
C PRO A 248 -8.87 -3.36 33.98
N HIS A 249 -7.86 -2.60 33.52
CA HIS A 249 -7.07 -1.67 34.32
C HIS A 249 -7.35 -0.19 33.97
N THR A 250 -7.95 0.09 32.80
CA THR A 250 -8.16 1.47 32.30
C THR A 250 -9.48 1.64 31.55
N MET A 251 -10.31 2.58 32.01
CA MET A 251 -11.57 2.97 31.36
C MET A 251 -11.40 4.34 30.69
N GLU A 252 -11.83 4.48 29.44
CA GLU A 252 -11.70 5.73 28.69
C GLU A 252 -12.92 6.04 27.82
N GLY A 253 -13.15 7.32 27.55
CA GLY A 253 -14.25 7.78 26.71
C GLY A 253 -14.72 9.20 27.03
N TYR A 254 -15.70 9.68 26.27
CA TYR A 254 -16.23 11.03 26.46
C TYR A 254 -17.26 11.10 27.60
N LEU A 255 -17.06 12.06 28.50
CA LEU A 255 -18.03 12.46 29.53
C LEU A 255 -18.31 13.96 29.42
N PHE A 256 -19.52 14.38 29.81
CA PHE A 256 -19.84 15.79 29.98
C PHE A 256 -19.73 16.16 31.46
N VAL A 257 -18.96 17.18 31.79
CA VAL A 257 -18.73 17.59 33.19
C VAL A 257 -19.44 18.92 33.47
N GLN A 258 -20.10 19.01 34.63
CA GLN A 258 -20.84 20.19 35.05
C GLN A 258 -19.92 21.24 35.67
N GLU A 259 -19.52 22.25 34.90
CA GLU A 259 -18.85 23.44 35.41
C GLU A 259 -19.88 24.41 36.02
N LYS A 260 -19.70 24.77 37.30
CA LYS A 260 -20.51 25.79 37.97
C LYS A 260 -19.78 27.13 37.93
N ARG A 261 -20.32 28.09 37.19
CA ARG A 261 -19.92 29.51 37.23
C ARG A 261 -20.97 30.28 38.04
N SER A 262 -20.62 31.46 38.55
CA SER A 262 -21.30 32.13 39.68
C SER A 262 -22.83 32.27 39.61
N PHE A 263 -23.43 32.22 38.41
CA PHE A 263 -24.88 32.22 38.21
C PHE A 263 -25.41 31.18 37.20
N VAL A 264 -24.55 30.39 36.56
CA VAL A 264 -24.94 29.45 35.47
C VAL A 264 -24.09 28.18 35.52
N SER A 265 -24.72 27.01 35.39
CA SER A 265 -24.04 25.73 35.16
C SER A 265 -23.90 25.46 33.66
N THR A 266 -22.68 25.14 33.20
CA THR A 266 -22.39 24.75 31.82
C THR A 266 -21.87 23.32 31.77
N TRP A 267 -22.28 22.56 30.75
CA TRP A 267 -21.79 21.20 30.52
C TRP A 267 -20.72 21.21 29.44
N VAL A 268 -19.49 20.83 29.80
CA VAL A 268 -18.34 20.83 28.90
C VAL A 268 -17.94 19.39 28.60
N LYS A 269 -17.63 19.09 27.33
CA LYS A 269 -17.27 17.75 26.87
C LYS A 269 -15.78 17.52 27.11
N TYR A 270 -15.45 16.51 27.91
CA TYR A 270 -14.08 16.05 28.14
C TYR A 270 -13.92 14.62 27.60
N TYR A 271 -12.74 14.30 27.09
CA TYR A 271 -12.28 12.93 26.96
C TYR A 271 -11.63 12.55 28.29
N CYS A 272 -12.19 11.54 28.96
CA CYS A 272 -11.77 11.12 30.28
C CYS A 272 -11.07 9.77 30.19
N THR A 273 -9.99 9.61 30.95
CA THR A 273 -9.26 8.34 31.12
C THR A 273 -9.08 8.08 32.60
N TYR A 274 -9.49 6.90 33.07
CA TYR A 274 -9.32 6.46 34.45
C TYR A 274 -8.37 5.28 34.52
N GLN A 275 -7.38 5.35 35.40
CA GLN A 275 -6.42 4.28 35.69
C GLN A 275 -6.73 3.68 37.07
N ARG A 276 -7.09 2.39 37.10
CA ARG A 276 -7.60 1.71 38.31
C ARG A 276 -6.55 1.58 39.40
N GLU A 277 -5.32 1.21 39.03
CA GLU A 277 -4.22 0.98 39.98
C GLU A 277 -3.87 2.23 40.80
N SER A 278 -3.80 3.39 40.15
CA SER A 278 -3.50 4.68 40.80
C SER A 278 -4.74 5.46 41.22
N ARG A 279 -5.95 4.97 40.90
CA ARG A 279 -7.24 5.69 41.00
C ARG A 279 -7.21 7.10 40.39
N ARG A 280 -6.41 7.31 39.33
CA ARG A 280 -6.24 8.62 38.70
C ARG A 280 -7.26 8.80 37.59
N VAL A 281 -7.90 9.96 37.56
CA VAL A 281 -8.74 10.43 36.46
C VAL A 281 -8.00 11.56 35.75
N THR A 282 -7.82 11.43 34.44
CA THR A 282 -7.34 12.48 33.54
C THR A 282 -8.49 12.93 32.65
N MET A 283 -8.63 14.23 32.45
CA MET A 283 -9.67 14.85 31.64
C MET A 283 -9.03 15.80 30.63
N VAL A 284 -9.32 15.63 29.34
CA VAL A 284 -8.84 16.49 28.26
C VAL A 284 -10.05 17.17 27.60
N PRO A 285 -10.15 18.51 27.57
CA PRO A 285 -11.28 19.21 26.98
C PRO A 285 -11.32 18.97 25.47
N PHE A 286 -12.50 18.67 24.94
CA PHE A 286 -12.68 18.40 23.52
C PHE A 286 -12.56 19.69 22.69
N ASP A 287 -11.45 19.84 21.97
CA ASP A 287 -11.27 20.84 20.90
C ASP A 287 -11.27 20.16 19.53
N GLN A 288 -12.22 20.56 18.68
CA GLN A 288 -12.43 20.04 17.33
C GLN A 288 -11.31 20.39 16.33
N LYS A 289 -10.36 21.27 16.70
CA LYS A 289 -9.26 21.72 15.83
C LYS A 289 -7.85 21.55 16.41
N SER A 290 -7.67 21.47 17.73
CA SER A 290 -6.32 21.48 18.35
C SER A 290 -5.91 20.25 19.14
N GLY A 291 -6.82 19.28 19.34
CA GLY A 291 -6.50 18.02 20.05
C GLY A 291 -6.33 18.16 21.56
N GLY A 292 -6.73 19.28 22.17
CA GLY A 292 -6.85 19.45 23.63
C GLY A 292 -5.50 19.46 24.38
N LYS A 293 -4.88 20.64 24.51
CA LYS A 293 -3.54 20.79 25.15
C LYS A 293 -3.55 20.95 26.67
N ALA A 294 -4.71 20.94 27.33
CA ALA A 294 -4.83 21.16 28.77
C ALA A 294 -5.34 19.88 29.44
N GLU A 295 -4.46 19.13 30.10
CA GLU A 295 -4.85 17.94 30.87
C GLU A 295 -5.23 18.35 32.30
N ASP A 296 -6.44 18.02 32.73
CA ASP A 296 -6.89 18.20 34.11
C ASP A 296 -6.91 16.84 34.83
N VAL A 297 -6.19 16.72 35.94
CA VAL A 297 -5.92 15.42 36.60
C VAL A 297 -6.32 15.47 38.07
N PHE A 298 -6.97 14.42 38.58
CA PHE A 298 -7.29 14.25 39.99
C PHE A 298 -7.27 12.78 40.43
N THR A 299 -7.32 12.54 41.73
CA THR A 299 -7.38 11.20 42.33
C THR A 299 -8.78 10.92 42.84
N LEU A 300 -9.41 9.84 42.35
CA LEU A 300 -10.75 9.42 42.74
C LEU A 300 -10.77 8.93 44.20
N LYS A 301 -11.62 9.56 45.01
CA LYS A 301 -11.94 9.15 46.38
C LYS A 301 -13.13 8.17 46.39
N SER A 302 -14.20 8.51 45.68
CA SER A 302 -15.41 7.68 45.57
C SER A 302 -16.27 8.07 44.37
N CYS A 303 -16.93 7.09 43.75
CA CYS A 303 -17.92 7.29 42.70
C CYS A 303 -19.31 6.83 43.17
N THR A 304 -20.34 7.63 42.87
CA THR A 304 -21.74 7.32 43.23
C THR A 304 -22.66 7.66 42.07
N ARG A 305 -23.73 6.87 41.87
CA ARG A 305 -24.75 7.22 40.88
C ARG A 305 -25.63 8.34 41.45
N ARG A 306 -25.74 9.46 40.73
CA ARG A 306 -26.62 10.57 41.13
C ARG A 306 -28.09 10.15 40.98
N LYS A 307 -28.93 10.45 41.98
CA LYS A 307 -30.39 10.18 41.93
C LYS A 307 -31.05 10.96 40.79
N THR A 308 -31.89 10.31 40.00
CA THR A 308 -32.55 10.88 38.81
C THR A 308 -33.46 12.08 39.10
N GLU A 309 -33.84 12.30 40.36
CA GLU A 309 -34.67 13.43 40.81
C GLU A 309 -33.83 14.67 41.17
N SER A 310 -32.54 14.48 41.45
CA SER A 310 -31.63 15.56 41.88
C SER A 310 -30.99 16.33 40.71
N ILE A 311 -31.23 15.91 39.46
CA ILE A 311 -30.72 16.56 38.26
C ILE A 311 -31.55 16.19 37.03
N GLU A 312 -31.81 17.15 36.14
CA GLU A 312 -32.59 16.94 34.91
C GLU A 312 -31.85 16.10 33.84
N LYS A 313 -30.54 15.92 33.99
CA LYS A 313 -29.69 15.21 33.02
C LYS A 313 -29.65 13.70 33.29
N ARG A 314 -29.90 12.90 32.25
CA ARG A 314 -29.80 11.42 32.33
C ARG A 314 -28.34 10.96 32.46
N PHE A 315 -28.16 9.77 33.02
CA PHE A 315 -26.87 9.06 33.08
C PHE A 315 -25.77 9.77 33.90
N CYS A 316 -26.16 10.50 34.94
CA CYS A 316 -25.23 11.24 35.79
C CYS A 316 -24.58 10.37 36.88
N LEU A 317 -23.29 10.59 37.11
CA LEU A 317 -22.50 10.08 38.22
C LEU A 317 -21.80 11.24 38.93
N ASP A 318 -21.57 11.06 40.23
CA ASP A 318 -20.92 12.02 41.11
C ASP A 318 -19.62 11.42 41.62
N LEU A 319 -18.52 12.12 41.33
CA LEU A 319 -17.17 11.77 41.76
C LEU A 319 -16.75 12.72 42.88
N GLU A 320 -16.21 12.17 43.96
CA GLU A 320 -15.40 12.93 44.91
C GLU A 320 -13.92 12.72 44.58
N ALA A 321 -13.14 13.81 44.58
CA ALA A 321 -11.69 13.75 44.49
C ALA A 321 -11.05 13.77 45.88
N VAL A 322 -9.83 13.24 46.00
CA VAL A 322 -9.02 13.37 47.23
C VAL A 322 -8.40 14.77 47.30
N ASP A 323 -8.01 15.30 46.14
CA ASP A 323 -7.26 16.55 45.94
C ASP A 323 -8.14 17.79 45.70
N ARG A 324 -9.48 17.65 45.67
CA ARG A 324 -10.41 18.77 45.40
C ARG A 324 -11.58 18.79 46.36
N SER A 325 -11.93 19.99 46.84
CA SER A 325 -13.11 20.23 47.65
C SER A 325 -14.37 20.36 46.78
N GLY A 326 -15.21 19.34 46.77
CA GLY A 326 -16.52 19.37 46.11
C GLY A 326 -16.80 18.11 45.29
N VAL A 327 -18.06 17.97 44.87
CA VAL A 327 -18.53 16.86 44.03
C VAL A 327 -18.43 17.26 42.55
N ILE A 328 -17.71 16.47 41.77
CA ILE A 328 -17.60 16.61 40.32
C ILE A 328 -18.72 15.78 39.68
N THR A 329 -19.75 16.45 39.16
CA THR A 329 -20.85 15.77 38.46
C THR A 329 -20.50 15.57 37.00
N MET A 330 -20.55 14.32 36.55
CA MET A 330 -20.30 13.91 35.18
C MET A 330 -21.53 13.21 34.59
N GLN A 331 -21.73 13.34 33.29
CA GLN A 331 -22.79 12.71 32.51
C GLN A 331 -22.18 11.77 31.46
N ALA A 332 -22.57 10.50 31.49
CA ALA A 332 -22.24 9.52 30.48
C ALA A 332 -23.16 9.63 29.24
N LEU A 333 -22.73 9.05 28.12
CA LEU A 333 -23.48 9.09 26.85
C LEU A 333 -24.69 8.15 26.84
N SER A 334 -24.59 7.03 27.57
CA SER A 334 -25.65 6.01 27.70
C SER A 334 -25.68 5.43 29.12
N GLU A 335 -26.74 4.70 29.45
CA GLU A 335 -26.85 3.95 30.71
C GLU A 335 -25.82 2.82 30.80
N GLU A 336 -25.43 2.24 29.67
CA GLU A 336 -24.40 1.20 29.59
C GLU A 336 -23.01 1.78 29.84
N ASP A 337 -22.69 2.91 29.22
CA ASP A 337 -21.44 3.63 29.51
C ASP A 337 -21.42 4.08 30.98
N ARG A 338 -22.53 4.60 31.54
CA ARG A 338 -22.63 4.94 32.97
C ARG A 338 -22.31 3.73 33.85
N ARG A 339 -22.87 2.56 33.54
CA ARG A 339 -22.64 1.32 34.27
C ARG A 339 -21.18 0.89 34.21
N LEU A 340 -20.55 0.94 33.04
CA LEU A 340 -19.12 0.62 32.87
C LEU A 340 -18.21 1.60 33.62
N TRP A 341 -18.49 2.90 33.56
CA TRP A 341 -17.77 3.92 34.34
C TRP A 341 -17.90 3.69 35.84
N MET A 342 -19.11 3.39 36.34
CA MET A 342 -19.35 3.04 37.74
C MET A 342 -18.61 1.76 38.14
N GLU A 343 -18.64 0.71 37.32
CA GLU A 343 -17.98 -0.57 37.60
C GLU A 343 -16.45 -0.43 37.65
N ALA A 344 -15.85 0.31 36.71
CA ALA A 344 -14.42 0.61 36.73
C ALA A 344 -13.99 1.42 37.98
N MET A 345 -14.84 2.34 38.43
CA MET A 345 -14.60 3.25 39.56
C MET A 345 -15.02 2.69 40.93
N ASP A 346 -15.29 1.39 41.03
CA ASP A 346 -15.81 0.70 42.23
C ASP A 346 -17.04 1.42 42.84
N GLY A 347 -17.87 2.00 41.97
CA GLY A 347 -18.92 2.95 42.30
C GLY A 347 -20.17 2.31 42.92
N ARG A 348 -20.80 3.03 43.85
CA ARG A 348 -21.98 2.52 44.59
C ARG A 348 -23.29 2.92 43.91
N GLU A 349 -24.12 1.92 43.59
CA GLU A 349 -25.53 2.12 43.25
C GLU A 349 -26.33 2.47 44.52
N PRO A 350 -27.32 3.40 44.46
CA PRO A 350 -28.37 3.48 45.47
C PRO A 350 -29.15 2.16 45.47
N VAL A 351 -29.22 1.50 46.63
CA VAL A 351 -29.69 0.12 46.78
C VAL A 351 -31.13 -0.05 46.29
N GLY A 352 -31.36 -1.03 45.41
CA GLY A 352 -32.68 -1.34 44.84
C GLY A 352 -32.62 -2.35 43.68
N SER A 353 -32.32 -3.61 43.96
CA SER A 353 -32.35 -4.69 42.95
C SER A 353 -33.74 -5.32 42.87
N LEU A 354 -34.49 -4.96 41.81
CA LEU A 354 -35.86 -5.42 41.51
C LEU A 354 -36.09 -6.93 41.68
N GLY A 355 -35.14 -7.77 41.24
CA GLY A 355 -35.25 -9.23 41.38
C GLY A 355 -35.27 -9.69 42.84
N THR A 356 -34.62 -8.94 43.73
CA THR A 356 -34.59 -9.21 45.18
C THR A 356 -35.88 -8.75 45.86
N LEU A 357 -36.49 -7.66 45.36
CA LEU A 357 -37.78 -7.18 45.82
C LEU A 357 -38.87 -8.24 45.60
N LEU A 358 -38.97 -8.78 44.38
CA LEU A 358 -40.00 -9.76 44.00
C LEU A 358 -39.77 -11.19 44.52
N LEU A 359 -38.56 -11.50 45.01
CA LEU A 359 -38.18 -12.79 45.60
C LEU A 359 -37.94 -12.70 47.12
N GLY A 360 -38.34 -11.60 47.77
CA GLY A 360 -38.31 -11.47 49.23
C GLY A 360 -39.11 -12.57 49.93
N GLU A 361 -38.81 -12.82 51.22
CA GLU A 361 -39.40 -13.96 51.94
C GLU A 361 -40.94 -13.94 51.88
N PRO A 362 -41.57 -15.00 51.34
CA PRO A 362 -43.03 -15.04 51.22
C PRO A 362 -43.65 -15.08 52.62
N LYS A 363 -44.67 -14.25 52.86
CA LYS A 363 -45.54 -14.37 54.05
C LYS A 363 -45.95 -15.84 54.21
N PRO A 364 -45.88 -16.44 55.41
CA PRO A 364 -46.23 -17.86 55.60
C PRO A 364 -47.62 -18.18 55.04
N SER A 365 -48.60 -17.28 55.20
CA SER A 365 -49.95 -17.39 54.65
C SER A 365 -50.06 -17.48 53.11
N SER A 366 -49.01 -17.13 52.36
CA SER A 366 -49.00 -17.14 50.90
C SER A 366 -48.53 -18.46 50.28
N LEU A 367 -47.78 -19.27 51.03
CA LEU A 367 -47.27 -20.58 50.60
C LEU A 367 -48.36 -21.63 50.47
N PHE A 368 -49.50 -21.44 51.15
CA PHE A 368 -50.64 -22.38 51.18
C PHE A 368 -51.70 -22.11 50.08
N LEU A 369 -51.52 -21.08 49.25
CA LEU A 369 -52.52 -20.71 48.24
C LEU A 369 -52.58 -21.75 47.12
N GLN A 370 -53.73 -22.42 46.98
CA GLN A 370 -53.98 -23.42 45.94
C GLN A 370 -53.63 -22.90 44.54
N GLY A 371 -52.78 -23.62 43.80
CA GLY A 371 -52.37 -23.25 42.45
C GLY A 371 -51.44 -22.04 42.37
N LEU A 372 -50.60 -21.79 43.39
CA LEU A 372 -49.56 -20.76 43.35
C LEU A 372 -48.72 -20.88 42.06
N TYR A 373 -48.39 -19.75 41.42
CA TYR A 373 -47.80 -19.69 40.06
C TYR A 373 -48.62 -20.29 38.90
N ARG A 374 -49.61 -21.16 39.12
CA ARG A 374 -50.53 -21.65 38.09
C ARG A 374 -51.68 -20.67 37.83
N ILE A 375 -52.26 -20.09 38.89
CA ILE A 375 -53.31 -19.07 38.78
C ILE A 375 -52.70 -17.76 38.24
N VAL A 376 -53.44 -17.08 37.37
CA VAL A 376 -53.01 -15.83 36.70
C VAL A 376 -53.65 -14.63 37.40
N GLY A 377 -52.82 -13.72 37.92
CA GLY A 377 -53.29 -12.41 38.41
C GLY A 377 -53.83 -11.50 37.30
N VAL A 378 -54.63 -10.51 37.68
CA VAL A 378 -55.30 -9.59 36.74
C VAL A 378 -54.27 -8.82 35.92
N ASN A 379 -54.27 -8.99 34.60
CA ASN A 379 -53.21 -8.51 33.71
C ASN A 379 -52.93 -7.00 33.88
N SER A 380 -53.96 -6.15 33.97
CA SER A 380 -53.79 -4.70 34.21
C SER A 380 -53.06 -4.38 35.52
N ARG A 381 -53.31 -5.12 36.61
CA ARG A 381 -52.56 -4.96 37.87
C ARG A 381 -51.14 -5.52 37.77
N VAL A 382 -50.94 -6.62 37.03
CA VAL A 382 -49.61 -7.18 36.75
C VAL A 382 -48.76 -6.18 35.97
N GLN A 383 -49.29 -5.55 34.92
CA GLN A 383 -48.59 -4.51 34.17
C GLN A 383 -48.34 -3.25 35.01
N LYS A 384 -49.29 -2.82 35.87
CA LYS A 384 -49.08 -1.71 36.81
C LYS A 384 -47.95 -2.00 37.79
N LEU A 385 -47.94 -3.18 38.42
CA LEU A 385 -46.88 -3.59 39.33
C LEU A 385 -45.53 -3.64 38.62
N LEU A 386 -45.48 -4.23 37.42
CA LEU A 386 -44.27 -4.26 36.60
C LEU A 386 -43.79 -2.87 36.19
N SER A 387 -44.68 -1.95 35.79
CA SER A 387 -44.26 -0.60 35.40
C SER A 387 -43.65 0.19 36.56
N LEU A 388 -44.20 0.03 37.77
CA LEU A 388 -43.68 0.66 38.98
C LEU A 388 -42.36 0.02 39.44
N ALA A 389 -42.27 -1.31 39.34
CA ALA A 389 -41.09 -2.03 39.80
C ALA A 389 -39.92 -1.96 38.77
N MET A 390 -40.20 -1.81 37.48
CA MET A 390 -39.20 -1.67 36.41
C MET A 390 -38.68 -0.24 36.23
N ASP A 391 -39.43 0.79 36.66
CA ASP A 391 -38.95 2.17 36.63
C ASP A 391 -37.97 2.40 37.79
N PRO A 392 -36.68 2.72 37.52
CA PRO A 392 -35.68 2.96 38.56
C PRO A 392 -36.00 4.13 39.50
N LYS A 393 -37.01 4.96 39.18
CA LYS A 393 -37.50 6.02 40.08
C LYS A 393 -38.50 5.51 41.12
N THR A 394 -39.41 4.61 40.74
CA THR A 394 -40.51 4.17 41.61
C THR A 394 -40.29 2.78 42.23
N CYS A 395 -39.30 2.00 41.74
CA CYS A 395 -38.95 0.68 42.26
C CYS A 395 -38.67 0.65 43.78
N ALA A 396 -38.14 1.74 44.36
CA ALA A 396 -37.84 1.82 45.79
C ALA A 396 -39.10 2.01 46.66
N ASP A 397 -40.20 2.49 46.08
CA ASP A 397 -41.47 2.79 46.76
C ASP A 397 -42.50 1.64 46.61
N VAL A 398 -42.13 0.54 45.95
CA VAL A 398 -43.02 -0.62 45.73
C VAL A 398 -43.07 -1.49 46.99
N GLU A 399 -43.94 -1.12 47.92
CA GLU A 399 -44.30 -1.95 49.06
C GLU A 399 -45.18 -3.13 48.62
N LEU A 400 -44.57 -4.32 48.49
CA LEU A 400 -45.29 -5.57 48.18
C LEU A 400 -46.20 -6.05 49.32
N ASP A 401 -46.08 -5.46 50.50
CA ASP A 401 -46.91 -5.75 51.67
C ASP A 401 -48.29 -5.07 51.66
N ASN A 402 -48.49 -4.11 50.77
CA ASN A 402 -49.75 -3.38 50.59
C ASN A 402 -50.89 -4.32 50.13
N SER A 403 -52.08 -4.16 50.72
CA SER A 403 -53.29 -4.93 50.40
C SER A 403 -53.80 -4.76 48.95
N GLU A 404 -53.27 -3.79 48.20
CA GLU A 404 -53.48 -3.64 46.75
C GLU A 404 -53.00 -4.87 45.95
N TRP A 405 -51.94 -5.56 46.40
CA TRP A 405 -51.25 -6.59 45.64
C TRP A 405 -51.64 -8.01 46.05
N GLU A 406 -52.65 -8.56 45.37
CA GLU A 406 -53.01 -9.98 45.50
C GLU A 406 -51.83 -10.91 45.11
N ILE A 407 -51.61 -12.01 45.84
CA ILE A 407 -50.48 -12.95 45.65
C ILE A 407 -50.37 -13.47 44.19
N LYS A 408 -51.52 -13.74 43.54
CA LYS A 408 -51.57 -14.12 42.11
C LYS A 408 -51.08 -13.02 41.16
N THR A 409 -51.12 -11.75 41.56
CA THR A 409 -50.55 -10.60 40.83
C THR A 409 -49.03 -10.59 40.96
N ILE A 410 -48.50 -10.75 42.18
CA ILE A 410 -47.04 -10.80 42.44
C ILE A 410 -46.40 -11.99 41.70
N THR A 411 -46.97 -13.19 41.86
CA THR A 411 -46.48 -14.40 41.17
C THR A 411 -46.65 -14.35 39.65
N SER A 412 -47.68 -13.68 39.11
CA SER A 412 -47.76 -13.36 37.68
C SER A 412 -46.70 -12.35 37.23
N ALA A 413 -46.41 -11.32 38.03
CA ALA A 413 -45.38 -10.33 37.71
C ALA A 413 -44.00 -10.97 37.66
N LEU A 414 -43.64 -11.84 38.62
CA LEU A 414 -42.36 -12.57 38.59
C LEU A 414 -42.22 -13.45 37.32
N LYS A 415 -43.25 -14.25 36.98
CA LYS A 415 -43.25 -15.04 35.73
C LYS A 415 -43.10 -14.17 34.48
N TYR A 416 -43.76 -13.01 34.45
CA TYR A 416 -43.72 -12.10 33.31
C TYR A 416 -42.37 -11.39 33.19
N TYR A 417 -41.78 -10.96 34.31
CA TYR A 417 -40.43 -10.41 34.38
C TYR A 417 -39.40 -11.39 33.77
N LEU A 418 -39.36 -12.63 34.25
CA LEU A 418 -38.45 -13.67 33.76
C LEU A 418 -38.66 -13.96 32.26
N ARG A 419 -39.90 -13.82 31.76
CA ARG A 419 -40.25 -13.99 30.34
C ARG A 419 -39.84 -12.82 29.45
N MET A 420 -39.82 -11.59 29.99
CA MET A 420 -39.46 -10.36 29.28
C MET A 420 -37.97 -10.04 29.28
N LEU A 421 -37.14 -10.84 29.96
CA LEU A 421 -35.68 -10.72 29.85
C LEU A 421 -35.24 -10.87 28.36
N PRO A 422 -34.34 -10.02 27.83
CA PRO A 422 -33.89 -10.09 26.43
C PRO A 422 -33.30 -11.46 26.05
N THR A 423 -32.68 -12.13 27.01
CA THR A 423 -32.28 -13.54 26.95
C THR A 423 -33.01 -14.32 28.05
N PRO A 424 -33.37 -15.60 27.84
CA PRO A 424 -33.89 -16.44 28.90
C PRO A 424 -32.86 -16.59 30.03
N LEU A 425 -33.33 -16.83 31.27
CA LEU A 425 -32.44 -16.91 32.43
C LEU A 425 -31.34 -17.97 32.26
N MET A 426 -31.68 -19.08 31.60
CA MET A 426 -30.77 -20.20 31.28
C MET A 426 -29.90 -19.95 30.03
N THR A 427 -30.02 -18.78 29.38
CA THR A 427 -29.41 -18.36 28.12
C THR A 427 -29.80 -19.19 26.88
N TYR A 428 -29.83 -18.57 25.70
CA TYR A 428 -30.04 -19.30 24.44
C TYR A 428 -28.86 -20.24 24.12
N GLN A 429 -27.65 -19.83 24.47
CA GLN A 429 -26.40 -20.55 24.19
C GLN A 429 -26.33 -21.92 24.89
N LEU A 430 -26.72 -21.99 26.17
CA LEU A 430 -26.69 -23.24 26.94
C LEU A 430 -28.01 -24.02 26.89
N GLN A 431 -29.09 -23.45 26.36
CA GLN A 431 -30.42 -24.09 26.33
C GLN A 431 -30.37 -25.50 25.71
N ARG A 432 -29.71 -25.67 24.54
CA ARG A 432 -29.60 -26.98 23.87
C ARG A 432 -28.84 -28.00 24.73
N ASN A 433 -27.79 -27.56 25.44
CA ASN A 433 -27.03 -28.41 26.35
C ASN A 433 -27.86 -28.86 27.56
N PHE A 434 -28.64 -27.97 28.18
CA PHE A 434 -29.55 -28.35 29.27
C PHE A 434 -30.58 -29.41 28.82
N ILE A 435 -31.12 -29.26 27.62
CA ILE A 435 -32.06 -30.23 27.03
C ILE A 435 -31.37 -31.57 26.71
N GLN A 436 -30.11 -31.56 26.27
CA GLN A 436 -29.32 -32.78 26.08
C GLN A 436 -28.99 -33.47 27.41
N ALA A 437 -28.63 -32.71 28.45
CA ALA A 437 -28.40 -33.22 29.80
C ALA A 437 -29.63 -33.96 30.36
N ALA A 438 -30.82 -33.38 30.20
CA ALA A 438 -32.09 -34.01 30.59
C ALA A 438 -32.48 -35.25 29.76
N LYS A 439 -31.83 -35.48 28.61
CA LYS A 439 -32.04 -36.65 27.74
C LYS A 439 -31.13 -37.85 28.05
N LEU A 440 -30.10 -37.71 28.90
CA LEU A 440 -29.21 -38.81 29.28
C LEU A 440 -29.99 -39.92 30.00
N ASP A 441 -29.68 -41.21 29.80
CA ASP A 441 -30.44 -42.29 30.44
C ASP A 441 -30.14 -42.45 31.94
N ASN A 442 -28.92 -42.14 32.38
CA ASN A 442 -28.49 -42.25 33.77
C ASN A 442 -28.89 -41.00 34.59
N PRO A 443 -29.74 -41.10 35.63
CA PRO A 443 -30.17 -39.96 36.45
C PRO A 443 -29.01 -39.17 37.09
N GLU A 444 -27.98 -39.85 37.59
CA GLU A 444 -26.85 -39.21 38.25
C GLU A 444 -26.00 -38.38 37.26
N ALA A 445 -25.87 -38.89 36.03
CA ALA A 445 -25.22 -38.15 34.95
C ALA A 445 -26.02 -36.91 34.52
N ARG A 446 -27.36 -36.94 34.60
CA ARG A 446 -28.18 -35.73 34.37
C ARG A 446 -27.85 -34.63 35.38
N ILE A 447 -27.78 -34.99 36.66
CA ILE A 447 -27.56 -34.03 37.76
C ILE A 447 -26.18 -33.38 37.61
N LEU A 448 -25.13 -34.18 37.37
CA LEU A 448 -23.75 -33.68 37.19
C LEU A 448 -23.61 -32.76 35.96
N GLU A 449 -24.22 -33.12 34.82
CA GLU A 449 -24.16 -32.27 33.62
C GLU A 449 -24.98 -30.98 33.79
N VAL A 450 -26.16 -31.04 34.41
CA VAL A 450 -26.95 -29.84 34.75
C VAL A 450 -26.17 -28.94 35.73
N GLN A 451 -25.50 -29.50 36.73
CA GLN A 451 -24.63 -28.75 37.66
C GLN A 451 -23.49 -28.04 36.92
N SER A 452 -22.76 -28.75 36.06
CA SER A 452 -21.71 -28.17 35.21
C SER A 452 -22.23 -27.01 34.35
N LEU A 453 -23.42 -27.15 33.76
CA LEU A 453 -24.05 -26.11 32.96
C LEU A 453 -24.55 -24.92 33.79
N VAL A 454 -25.03 -25.12 35.03
CA VAL A 454 -25.39 -24.03 35.95
C VAL A 454 -24.17 -23.20 36.34
N HIS A 455 -23.03 -23.82 36.63
CA HIS A 455 -21.79 -23.10 36.91
C HIS A 455 -21.19 -22.38 35.70
N ARG A 456 -21.66 -22.68 34.48
CA ARG A 456 -21.30 -21.97 33.24
C ARG A 456 -22.24 -20.79 32.91
N LEU A 457 -23.32 -20.59 33.67
CA LEU A 457 -24.20 -19.42 33.49
C LEU A 457 -23.49 -18.12 33.94
N PRO A 458 -23.81 -16.96 33.33
CA PRO A 458 -23.34 -15.67 33.82
C PRO A 458 -23.72 -15.44 35.28
N GLU A 459 -22.84 -14.81 36.06
CA GLU A 459 -22.97 -14.74 37.52
C GLU A 459 -24.32 -14.21 38.01
N LYS A 460 -24.83 -13.13 37.39
CA LYS A 460 -26.14 -12.55 37.73
C LYS A 460 -27.31 -13.49 37.38
N ASN A 461 -27.18 -14.29 36.33
CA ASN A 461 -28.17 -15.30 35.96
C ASN A 461 -28.15 -16.46 36.95
N ARG A 462 -26.96 -16.92 37.34
CA ARG A 462 -26.76 -17.99 38.34
C ARG A 462 -27.35 -17.60 39.70
N GLN A 463 -27.05 -16.41 40.21
CA GLN A 463 -27.59 -15.88 41.46
C GLN A 463 -29.12 -15.74 41.43
N MET A 464 -29.69 -15.22 40.34
CA MET A 464 -31.16 -15.12 40.20
C MET A 464 -31.82 -16.50 40.08
N LEU A 465 -31.16 -17.46 39.42
CA LEU A 465 -31.64 -18.84 39.31
C LEU A 465 -31.61 -19.53 40.67
N GLU A 466 -30.54 -19.37 41.46
CA GLU A 466 -30.40 -19.92 42.81
C GLU A 466 -31.53 -19.44 43.73
N LEU A 467 -31.76 -18.13 43.81
CA LEU A 467 -32.84 -17.53 44.58
C LEU A 467 -34.22 -18.06 44.16
N LEU A 468 -34.43 -18.19 42.84
CA LEU A 468 -35.68 -18.75 42.30
C LEU A 468 -35.84 -20.24 42.64
N MET A 469 -34.81 -21.07 42.47
CA MET A 469 -34.90 -22.51 42.77
C MET A 469 -35.13 -22.76 44.26
N LYS A 470 -34.43 -22.03 45.15
CA LYS A 470 -34.66 -22.07 46.60
C LYS A 470 -36.09 -21.67 46.97
N HIS A 471 -36.64 -20.63 46.34
CA HIS A 471 -38.03 -20.24 46.52
C HIS A 471 -39.00 -21.33 46.04
N LEU A 472 -38.78 -21.89 44.85
CA LEU A 472 -39.66 -22.92 44.27
C LEU A 472 -39.61 -24.25 45.03
N ALA A 473 -38.46 -24.62 45.60
CA ALA A 473 -38.34 -25.77 46.51
C ALA A 473 -39.18 -25.56 47.78
N ASN A 474 -39.18 -24.35 48.36
CA ASN A 474 -40.03 -24.02 49.51
C ASN A 474 -41.54 -23.97 49.15
N VAL A 475 -41.90 -23.66 47.89
CA VAL A 475 -43.29 -23.82 47.44
C VAL A 475 -43.65 -25.30 47.30
N ALA A 476 -42.74 -26.12 46.75
CA ALA A 476 -42.96 -27.54 46.55
C ALA A 476 -43.05 -28.35 47.86
N SER A 477 -42.37 -27.94 48.94
CA SER A 477 -42.50 -28.59 50.24
C SER A 477 -43.92 -28.49 50.83
N HIS A 478 -44.68 -27.45 50.44
CA HIS A 478 -46.07 -27.21 50.88
C HIS A 478 -47.13 -27.74 49.88
N HIS A 479 -46.75 -28.64 48.97
CA HIS A 479 -47.63 -29.15 47.88
C HIS A 479 -48.92 -29.84 48.36
N GLN A 480 -49.00 -30.31 49.61
CA GLN A 480 -50.22 -30.91 50.15
C GLN A 480 -51.37 -29.91 50.26
N GLU A 481 -51.07 -28.62 50.46
CA GLU A 481 -52.06 -27.55 50.59
C GLU A 481 -52.16 -26.71 49.31
N ASN A 482 -51.01 -26.31 48.74
CA ASN A 482 -51.00 -25.46 47.55
C ASN A 482 -51.16 -26.23 46.21
N LEU A 483 -51.09 -27.57 46.23
CA LEU A 483 -51.19 -28.46 45.06
C LEU A 483 -50.12 -28.25 43.96
N MET A 484 -49.02 -27.58 44.27
CA MET A 484 -47.91 -27.33 43.34
C MET A 484 -46.72 -28.25 43.66
N THR A 485 -46.78 -29.48 43.13
CA THR A 485 -45.64 -30.40 43.11
C THR A 485 -44.50 -29.85 42.25
N VAL A 486 -43.30 -30.43 42.39
CA VAL A 486 -42.13 -30.09 41.56
C VAL A 486 -42.48 -30.16 40.06
N ALA A 487 -43.12 -31.24 39.60
CA ALA A 487 -43.56 -31.37 38.20
C ALA A 487 -44.57 -30.28 37.77
N ASN A 488 -45.50 -29.88 38.64
CA ASN A 488 -46.43 -28.79 38.36
C ASN A 488 -45.69 -27.44 38.23
N LEU A 489 -44.63 -27.21 39.01
CA LEU A 489 -43.76 -26.04 38.89
C LEU A 489 -42.86 -26.12 37.64
N GLY A 490 -42.35 -27.30 37.30
CA GLY A 490 -41.61 -27.60 36.07
C GLY A 490 -42.38 -27.20 34.81
N VAL A 491 -43.67 -27.57 34.72
CA VAL A 491 -44.56 -27.16 33.62
C VAL A 491 -44.74 -25.64 33.52
N VAL A 492 -44.72 -24.90 34.65
CA VAL A 492 -44.90 -23.43 34.65
C VAL A 492 -43.59 -22.70 34.32
N PHE A 493 -42.47 -23.18 34.85
CA PHE A 493 -41.17 -22.49 34.76
C PHE A 493 -40.29 -22.99 33.62
N GLY A 494 -40.41 -24.23 33.14
CA GLY A 494 -39.71 -24.78 31.98
C GLY A 494 -39.72 -23.84 30.76
N PRO A 495 -40.89 -23.55 30.16
CA PRO A 495 -41.01 -22.61 29.03
C PRO A 495 -40.76 -21.15 29.42
N THR A 496 -40.74 -20.81 30.71
CA THR A 496 -40.43 -19.44 31.17
C THR A 496 -38.91 -19.22 31.25
N LEU A 497 -38.13 -20.22 31.67
CA LEU A 497 -36.69 -20.15 31.91
C LEU A 497 -35.84 -20.65 30.72
N LEU A 498 -36.38 -21.55 29.88
CA LEU A 498 -35.69 -22.20 28.75
C LEU A 498 -36.40 -21.91 27.42
N ARG A 499 -36.68 -20.62 27.14
CA ARG A 499 -37.35 -20.19 25.89
C ARG A 499 -36.50 -20.59 24.66
N PRO A 500 -37.07 -21.28 23.65
CA PRO A 500 -36.36 -21.56 22.40
C PRO A 500 -36.11 -20.28 21.60
N GLN A 501 -34.98 -20.24 20.90
CA GLN A 501 -34.64 -19.16 19.97
C GLN A 501 -35.41 -19.24 18.64
N GLU A 502 -35.86 -20.44 18.27
CA GLU A 502 -36.53 -20.73 16.99
C GLU A 502 -37.80 -21.58 17.23
N GLU A 503 -38.93 -21.19 16.65
CA GLU A 503 -40.22 -21.90 16.78
C GLU A 503 -40.33 -23.10 15.81
N THR A 504 -39.50 -24.12 16.06
CA THR A 504 -39.47 -25.35 15.24
C THR A 504 -40.26 -26.50 15.87
N VAL A 505 -40.67 -27.49 15.05
CA VAL A 505 -41.32 -28.72 15.55
C VAL A 505 -40.42 -29.47 16.56
N ALA A 506 -39.10 -29.46 16.35
CA ALA A 506 -38.13 -30.01 17.30
C ALA A 506 -38.14 -29.25 18.64
N ALA A 507 -38.21 -27.91 18.61
CA ALA A 507 -38.33 -27.11 19.83
C ALA A 507 -39.64 -27.38 20.60
N ILE A 508 -40.74 -27.65 19.90
CA ILE A 508 -42.02 -28.07 20.51
C ILE A 508 -41.89 -29.44 21.18
N MET A 509 -41.25 -30.42 20.52
CA MET A 509 -40.99 -31.74 21.10
C MET A 509 -40.08 -31.71 22.33
N ASP A 510 -39.22 -30.69 22.43
CA ASP A 510 -38.28 -30.50 23.53
C ASP A 510 -38.86 -29.78 24.77
N ILE A 511 -40.08 -29.25 24.71
CA ILE A 511 -40.76 -28.60 25.86
C ILE A 511 -40.84 -29.55 27.06
N LYS A 512 -41.12 -30.84 26.84
CA LYS A 512 -41.16 -31.83 27.94
C LYS A 512 -39.82 -31.96 28.68
N PHE A 513 -38.69 -31.78 27.99
CA PHE A 513 -37.37 -31.82 28.60
C PHE A 513 -37.02 -30.49 29.30
N GLN A 514 -37.60 -29.35 28.89
CA GLN A 514 -37.48 -28.08 29.63
C GLN A 514 -38.06 -28.22 31.06
N ASN A 515 -39.19 -28.93 31.19
CA ASN A 515 -39.80 -29.20 32.48
C ASN A 515 -38.89 -30.08 33.34
N VAL A 516 -38.35 -31.17 32.78
CA VAL A 516 -37.40 -32.08 33.46
C VAL A 516 -36.15 -31.35 33.94
N VAL A 517 -35.60 -30.40 33.17
CA VAL A 517 -34.46 -29.57 33.64
C VAL A 517 -34.85 -28.77 34.88
N VAL A 518 -36.03 -28.14 34.90
CA VAL A 518 -36.49 -27.37 36.05
C VAL A 518 -36.82 -28.27 37.25
N GLU A 519 -37.35 -29.47 37.02
CA GLU A 519 -37.58 -30.48 38.07
C GLU A 519 -36.26 -30.88 38.75
N ILE A 520 -35.22 -31.23 37.96
CA ILE A 520 -33.87 -31.53 38.48
C ILE A 520 -33.30 -30.36 39.29
N LEU A 521 -33.44 -29.12 38.79
CA LEU A 521 -32.95 -27.92 39.46
C LEU A 521 -33.65 -27.61 40.79
N ILE A 522 -34.95 -27.91 40.90
CA ILE A 522 -35.71 -27.73 42.15
C ILE A 522 -35.37 -28.84 43.15
N GLU A 523 -35.32 -30.11 42.72
CA GLU A 523 -35.06 -31.25 43.60
C GLU A 523 -33.63 -31.24 44.16
N ASN A 524 -32.66 -30.77 43.38
CA ASN A 524 -31.24 -30.84 43.72
C ASN A 524 -30.62 -29.46 43.99
N HIS A 525 -31.43 -28.45 44.34
CA HIS A 525 -30.97 -27.06 44.42
C HIS A 525 -29.82 -26.86 45.44
N GLU A 526 -29.80 -27.58 46.56
CA GLU A 526 -28.69 -27.45 47.52
C GLU A 526 -27.38 -28.02 46.94
N ARG A 527 -27.46 -29.17 46.28
CA ARG A 527 -26.31 -29.84 45.66
C ARG A 527 -25.76 -29.06 44.47
N ILE A 528 -26.64 -28.66 43.56
CA ILE A 528 -26.28 -28.01 42.29
C ILE A 528 -25.62 -26.65 42.49
N PHE A 529 -26.03 -25.87 43.50
CA PHE A 529 -25.54 -24.51 43.69
C PHE A 529 -24.42 -24.39 44.74
N ASN A 530 -24.37 -25.27 45.76
CA ASN A 530 -23.33 -25.20 46.81
C ASN A 530 -22.09 -26.08 46.54
N GLU A 531 -22.22 -27.21 45.83
CA GLU A 531 -21.08 -28.09 45.55
C GLU A 531 -20.38 -27.68 44.24
N LEU A 532 -19.05 -27.57 44.27
CA LEU A 532 -18.24 -27.44 43.06
C LEU A 532 -18.11 -28.82 42.38
N PRO A 533 -18.25 -28.92 41.04
CA PRO A 533 -18.08 -30.19 40.34
C PRO A 533 -16.70 -30.82 40.58
N VAL A 534 -16.67 -32.02 41.15
CA VAL A 534 -15.42 -32.77 41.40
C VAL A 534 -14.90 -33.36 40.08
N PRO A 535 -13.66 -33.07 39.66
CA PRO A 535 -13.08 -33.70 38.47
C PRO A 535 -12.70 -35.16 38.76
N GLY A 536 -13.57 -36.10 38.35
CA GLY A 536 -13.36 -37.54 38.52
C GLY A 536 -12.41 -38.14 37.48
N GLU A 537 -11.50 -39.01 37.94
CA GLU A 537 -10.43 -39.60 37.13
C GLU A 537 -10.88 -40.81 36.27
N GLY A 538 -10.40 -40.85 35.02
CA GLY A 538 -9.80 -42.06 34.42
C GLY A 538 -10.64 -43.28 34.06
N GLN A 539 -10.90 -43.47 32.77
CA GLN A 539 -10.70 -44.77 32.10
C GLN A 539 -10.16 -44.60 30.67
N GLN A 540 -9.23 -45.47 30.27
CA GLN A 540 -8.53 -45.49 28.97
C GLN A 540 -8.62 -46.92 28.38
N ASN A 541 -8.36 -47.24 27.11
CA ASN A 541 -7.89 -46.52 25.91
C ASN A 541 -8.47 -47.35 24.69
N PRO A 542 -7.92 -47.45 23.45
CA PRO A 542 -6.84 -46.73 22.76
C PRO A 542 -7.19 -46.14 21.36
N SER A 543 -6.52 -45.03 21.01
CA SER A 543 -5.99 -44.65 19.66
C SER A 543 -6.91 -44.69 18.41
N LEU A 544 -7.08 -43.62 17.61
CA LEU A 544 -6.10 -42.98 16.69
C LEU A 544 -6.60 -41.56 16.22
N PRO A 545 -5.86 -40.73 15.44
CA PRO A 545 -5.59 -39.34 15.87
C PRO A 545 -6.08 -38.21 14.95
N TRP A 546 -6.32 -37.02 15.51
CA TRP A 546 -5.47 -35.82 15.32
C TRP A 546 -5.83 -34.71 16.33
N LYS A 547 -4.87 -33.82 16.62
CA LYS A 547 -4.93 -32.79 17.66
C LYS A 547 -5.86 -31.62 17.31
N ARG A 548 -6.56 -31.08 18.31
CA ARG A 548 -6.99 -29.66 18.33
C ARG A 548 -6.32 -28.96 19.53
N SER A 549 -6.07 -27.66 19.35
CA SER A 549 -5.33 -26.78 20.27
C SER A 549 -5.99 -26.56 21.63
N ALA A 550 -5.15 -26.33 22.64
CA ALA A 550 -5.40 -25.52 23.84
C ALA A 550 -4.01 -24.97 24.27
N GLU A 551 -3.76 -23.66 24.22
CA GLU A 551 -3.97 -22.72 25.32
C GLU A 551 -3.14 -23.02 26.59
N ASN A 552 -2.21 -22.14 26.96
CA ASN A 552 -2.58 -21.02 27.84
C ASN A 552 -1.45 -20.01 28.17
N LYS A 553 -1.90 -18.79 28.49
CA LYS A 553 -1.24 -17.69 29.24
C LYS A 553 -0.02 -16.97 28.63
N THR A 554 -0.23 -15.66 28.47
CA THR A 554 0.78 -14.60 28.40
C THR A 554 1.61 -14.53 29.69
N PRO A 555 2.83 -13.97 29.61
CA PRO A 555 3.03 -12.71 30.31
C PRO A 555 3.89 -11.67 29.55
N SER A 556 3.68 -10.42 29.96
CA SER A 556 4.63 -9.28 29.90
C SER A 556 5.12 -8.74 28.55
N CYS A 557 5.07 -7.41 28.45
CA CYS A 557 5.71 -6.62 27.40
C CYS A 557 7.10 -6.17 27.88
N SER A 558 8.19 -6.58 27.22
CA SER A 558 9.47 -5.85 27.15
C SER A 558 10.50 -6.61 26.30
N GLU A 559 11.37 -5.83 25.65
CA GLU A 559 12.70 -6.20 25.14
C GLU A 559 12.83 -7.31 24.07
N ARG A 560 13.41 -6.95 22.93
CA ARG A 560 13.94 -7.88 21.92
C ARG A 560 15.37 -8.29 22.29
N PRO A 561 15.67 -9.58 22.55
CA PRO A 561 17.04 -10.07 22.55
C PRO A 561 17.45 -10.42 21.12
N LEU A 562 18.58 -9.88 20.67
CA LEU A 562 19.26 -10.35 19.47
C LEU A 562 20.05 -11.63 19.81
N THR A 563 19.74 -12.74 19.14
CA THR A 563 20.66 -13.89 19.02
C THR A 563 20.71 -14.29 17.55
N LEU A 564 21.78 -13.97 16.80
CA LEU A 564 23.08 -14.65 16.82
C LEU A 564 22.95 -16.17 16.62
N PHE A 565 22.86 -16.57 15.35
CA PHE A 565 23.66 -17.70 14.89
C PHE A 565 24.96 -17.14 14.33
N HIS A 566 26.09 -17.58 14.89
CA HIS A 566 27.43 -17.15 14.54
C HIS A 566 28.25 -18.39 14.20
N MET A 567 28.90 -18.41 13.02
CA MET A 567 30.05 -19.26 12.67
C MET A 567 30.69 -18.68 11.38
N PRO A 568 32.03 -18.71 11.24
CA PRO A 568 32.90 -17.81 12.00
C PRO A 568 33.64 -16.82 11.07
N GLN A 569 33.96 -15.63 11.58
CA GLN A 569 34.95 -14.77 10.92
C GLN A 569 36.36 -15.06 11.45
N SER A 570 37.29 -15.38 10.55
CA SER A 570 38.72 -15.24 10.83
C SER A 570 39.10 -13.76 10.84
N THR A 571 39.76 -13.35 11.91
CA THR A 571 40.20 -11.97 12.18
C THR A 571 41.30 -11.51 11.23
N GLU A 572 41.28 -10.23 10.84
CA GLU A 572 42.43 -9.34 11.10
C GLU A 572 42.04 -7.85 11.13
N LYS A 573 42.92 -7.05 11.75
CA LYS A 573 42.73 -5.63 12.14
C LYS A 573 43.22 -4.69 11.02
N GLY A 574 42.84 -3.42 10.91
CA GLY A 574 41.93 -2.60 11.74
C GLY A 574 42.05 -1.11 11.39
N GLU A 575 41.59 -0.26 12.33
CA GLU A 575 41.72 1.21 12.39
C GLU A 575 40.93 2.08 11.39
N MET A 576 40.57 3.28 11.87
CA MET A 576 39.53 4.15 11.30
C MET A 576 39.93 5.62 11.42
N SER A 577 39.80 6.38 10.33
CA SER A 577 39.54 7.83 10.35
C SER A 577 39.20 8.37 8.94
N PRO A 578 38.45 9.49 8.84
CA PRO A 578 37.70 9.82 7.62
C PRO A 578 38.48 10.71 6.65
N GLY A 579 38.33 10.46 5.35
CA GLY A 579 38.92 11.27 4.29
C GLY A 579 38.01 11.35 3.06
N THR A 580 37.56 12.56 2.74
CA THR A 580 36.86 12.90 1.50
C THR A 580 37.80 12.78 0.29
N PRO A 581 37.35 12.21 -0.84
CA PRO A 581 37.82 12.60 -2.16
C PRO A 581 36.63 13.15 -2.99
N GLY A 582 36.72 14.29 -3.67
CA GLY A 582 37.92 14.96 -4.17
C GLY A 582 38.08 14.65 -5.65
N PHE A 583 37.48 15.48 -6.51
CA PHE A 583 37.67 15.40 -7.95
C PHE A 583 39.15 15.59 -8.31
N PRO A 584 39.78 14.66 -9.06
CA PRO A 584 41.08 14.94 -9.67
C PRO A 584 40.88 15.75 -10.95
N GLN A 585 41.58 16.88 -11.06
CA GLN A 585 41.63 17.70 -12.26
C GLN A 585 43.06 17.65 -12.84
N ALA A 586 43.11 17.56 -14.18
CA ALA A 586 44.29 17.73 -15.04
C ALA A 586 45.44 16.69 -14.98
N ALA A 587 45.69 16.04 -16.13
CA ALA A 587 46.98 16.13 -16.81
C ALA A 587 46.81 15.81 -18.30
N GLN A 588 47.49 16.57 -19.17
CA GLN A 588 47.64 16.26 -20.59
C GLN A 588 48.87 15.37 -20.79
N ASN A 589 48.79 14.33 -21.62
CA ASN A 589 49.71 14.04 -22.74
C ASN A 589 49.64 12.58 -23.23
N SER A 590 50.11 12.38 -24.47
CA SER A 590 50.51 11.10 -25.08
C SER A 590 49.40 10.15 -25.54
N LEU A 591 49.03 10.27 -26.82
CA LEU A 591 48.39 9.20 -27.60
C LEU A 591 49.40 8.08 -27.87
N PRO A 592 49.02 6.79 -27.77
CA PRO A 592 49.67 5.73 -28.54
C PRO A 592 49.19 5.77 -30.00
N HIS A 593 50.11 5.64 -30.95
CA HIS A 593 49.77 5.26 -32.32
C HIS A 593 49.12 3.87 -32.31
N LEU A 594 47.96 3.72 -32.96
CA LEU A 594 47.42 2.41 -33.32
C LEU A 594 47.41 2.28 -34.84
N GLU A 595 48.25 1.38 -35.34
CA GLU A 595 48.35 1.10 -36.78
C GLU A 595 47.08 0.40 -37.31
N SER A 596 46.85 0.54 -38.61
CA SER A 596 45.67 0.00 -39.27
C SER A 596 45.77 -1.52 -39.43
N SER A 597 45.03 -2.27 -38.60
CA SER A 597 44.73 -3.68 -38.85
C SER A 597 43.37 -3.82 -39.54
N VAL A 598 43.38 -3.90 -40.88
CA VAL A 598 42.17 -4.10 -41.70
C VAL A 598 41.57 -5.49 -41.43
N TRP A 599 40.42 -5.54 -40.76
CA TRP A 599 39.60 -6.75 -40.71
C TRP A 599 38.57 -6.77 -41.84
N LYS A 600 38.72 -7.74 -42.74
CA LYS A 600 37.77 -8.01 -43.83
C LYS A 600 36.49 -8.65 -43.25
N PRO A 601 35.29 -8.21 -43.66
CA PRO A 601 34.06 -8.88 -43.26
C PRO A 601 33.97 -10.24 -43.96
N THR A 602 34.05 -11.33 -43.21
CA THR A 602 33.78 -12.67 -43.73
C THR A 602 32.28 -12.94 -43.66
N VAL A 603 31.62 -12.98 -44.81
CA VAL A 603 30.23 -13.43 -44.91
C VAL A 603 30.17 -14.92 -44.61
N LEU A 604 29.51 -15.30 -43.51
CA LEU A 604 29.20 -16.70 -43.21
C LEU A 604 27.69 -16.93 -43.38
N CYS A 605 27.33 -17.65 -44.45
CA CYS A 605 26.06 -18.34 -44.54
C CYS A 605 25.96 -19.44 -43.46
N PRO A 606 24.74 -19.80 -43.02
CA PRO A 606 24.57 -20.61 -41.82
C PRO A 606 25.08 -22.04 -42.02
N ARG A 607 25.92 -22.50 -41.09
CA ARG A 607 26.22 -23.94 -40.94
C ARG A 607 25.20 -24.56 -40.00
N SER A 608 24.74 -25.74 -40.39
CA SER A 608 23.95 -26.67 -39.57
C SER A 608 24.48 -26.74 -38.13
N SER A 609 23.62 -26.42 -37.16
CA SER A 609 23.79 -26.80 -35.76
C SER A 609 22.80 -27.91 -35.44
N SER A 610 23.31 -29.03 -34.93
CA SER A 610 22.51 -30.12 -34.37
C SER A 610 21.49 -29.59 -33.36
N GLY A 611 20.23 -29.98 -33.51
CA GLY A 611 19.11 -29.45 -32.73
C GLY A 611 19.33 -29.60 -31.22
N ARG A 612 19.41 -28.48 -30.50
CA ARG A 612 19.45 -28.48 -29.04
C ARG A 612 18.11 -28.95 -28.51
N LYS A 613 18.13 -29.70 -27.40
CA LYS A 613 16.91 -30.03 -26.66
C LYS A 613 16.79 -29.14 -25.44
N ALA A 614 15.56 -28.88 -25.03
CA ALA A 614 15.28 -28.16 -23.79
C ALA A 614 14.07 -28.78 -23.08
N ARG A 615 13.97 -28.58 -21.77
CA ARG A 615 12.90 -29.10 -20.92
C ARG A 615 12.18 -27.96 -20.21
N ALA A 616 10.85 -27.98 -20.21
CA ALA A 616 10.03 -27.00 -19.48
C ALA A 616 10.21 -27.14 -17.95
N LEU A 617 10.63 -26.05 -17.29
CA LEU A 617 10.63 -25.91 -15.83
C LEU A 617 9.23 -25.48 -15.32
N TYR A 618 8.52 -24.68 -16.10
CA TYR A 618 7.19 -24.16 -15.76
C TYR A 618 6.18 -24.45 -16.88
N ALA A 619 4.91 -24.56 -16.55
CA ALA A 619 3.83 -24.68 -17.53
C ALA A 619 3.54 -23.31 -18.18
N CYS A 620 3.21 -23.32 -19.47
CA CYS A 620 2.84 -22.15 -20.24
C CYS A 620 1.55 -22.41 -21.02
N LYS A 621 0.68 -21.40 -21.13
CA LYS A 621 -0.50 -21.42 -22.00
C LYS A 621 -0.37 -20.26 -22.96
N ALA A 622 -0.31 -20.56 -24.25
CA ALA A 622 -0.14 -19.59 -25.31
C ALA A 622 -1.26 -18.54 -25.30
N GLU A 623 -0.89 -17.27 -25.40
CA GLU A 623 -1.80 -16.14 -25.59
C GLU A 623 -1.92 -15.77 -27.08
N HIS A 624 -0.95 -16.19 -27.91
CA HIS A 624 -0.91 -15.96 -29.36
C HIS A 624 -0.68 -17.25 -30.16
N GLU A 625 -1.17 -17.31 -31.41
CA GLU A 625 -1.06 -18.51 -32.28
C GLU A 625 0.38 -18.91 -32.62
N SER A 626 1.34 -17.99 -32.46
CA SER A 626 2.77 -18.20 -32.65
C SER A 626 3.48 -18.82 -31.44
N GLU A 627 2.81 -18.93 -30.29
CA GLU A 627 3.38 -19.47 -29.03
C GLU A 627 2.96 -20.93 -28.80
N LEU A 628 3.81 -21.70 -28.10
CA LEU A 628 3.49 -23.07 -27.70
C LEU A 628 2.84 -23.11 -26.31
N SER A 629 1.75 -23.87 -26.17
CA SER A 629 1.20 -24.27 -24.88
C SER A 629 1.82 -25.59 -24.43
N PHE A 630 2.28 -25.68 -23.18
CA PHE A 630 2.98 -26.85 -22.65
C PHE A 630 2.92 -26.95 -21.12
N SER A 631 3.07 -28.16 -20.59
CA SER A 631 3.18 -28.44 -19.16
C SER A 631 4.64 -28.47 -18.68
N THR A 632 4.87 -28.29 -17.37
CA THR A 632 6.17 -28.58 -16.74
C THR A 632 6.63 -29.99 -17.09
N GLY A 633 7.90 -30.14 -17.49
CA GLY A 633 8.49 -31.39 -17.94
C GLY A 633 8.37 -31.67 -19.44
N ALA A 634 7.66 -30.85 -20.22
CA ALA A 634 7.61 -30.97 -21.68
C ALA A 634 9.01 -30.85 -22.32
N MET A 635 9.24 -31.57 -23.41
CA MET A 635 10.55 -31.73 -24.05
C MET A 635 10.52 -31.14 -25.46
N PHE A 636 11.35 -30.13 -25.69
CA PHE A 636 11.44 -29.42 -26.97
C PHE A 636 12.62 -29.90 -27.78
N GLU A 637 12.46 -29.94 -29.10
CA GLU A 637 13.51 -30.28 -30.07
C GLU A 637 13.84 -29.09 -30.99
N ASN A 638 15.03 -29.10 -31.57
CA ASN A 638 15.53 -28.07 -32.49
C ASN A 638 15.53 -26.64 -31.92
N VAL A 639 15.71 -26.50 -30.60
CA VAL A 639 15.58 -25.21 -29.90
C VAL A 639 16.72 -24.26 -30.26
N HIS A 640 16.39 -23.05 -30.71
CA HIS A 640 17.34 -21.98 -31.01
C HIS A 640 16.80 -20.61 -30.57
N PRO A 641 17.67 -19.58 -30.44
CA PRO A 641 17.21 -18.22 -30.16
C PRO A 641 16.22 -17.73 -31.22
N SER A 642 15.16 -17.05 -30.78
CA SER A 642 14.23 -16.36 -31.68
C SER A 642 14.82 -15.02 -32.15
N ARG A 643 14.11 -14.37 -33.08
CA ARG A 643 14.33 -12.95 -33.40
C ARG A 643 13.83 -12.02 -32.29
N GLU A 644 12.96 -12.51 -31.42
CA GLU A 644 12.40 -11.78 -30.29
C GLU A 644 13.24 -12.02 -29.02
N PRO A 645 13.82 -10.99 -28.39
CA PRO A 645 14.67 -11.17 -27.20
C PRO A 645 13.90 -11.77 -26.03
N GLY A 646 14.48 -12.77 -25.37
CA GLY A 646 13.86 -13.51 -24.26
C GLY A 646 12.94 -14.66 -24.71
N TRP A 647 12.83 -14.90 -26.02
CA TRP A 647 12.11 -16.04 -26.58
C TRP A 647 13.06 -16.96 -27.36
N LEU A 648 12.77 -18.26 -27.27
CA LEU A 648 13.34 -19.30 -28.09
C LEU A 648 12.30 -19.77 -29.10
N GLU A 649 12.75 -20.28 -30.24
CA GLU A 649 11.91 -21.01 -31.19
C GLU A 649 12.30 -22.48 -31.13
N GLY A 650 11.32 -23.37 -31.06
CA GLY A 650 11.53 -24.81 -30.93
C GLY A 650 10.27 -25.62 -31.24
N SER A 651 10.42 -26.93 -31.35
CA SER A 651 9.33 -27.85 -31.71
C SER A 651 8.88 -28.70 -30.52
N LEU A 652 7.56 -28.79 -30.30
CA LEU A 652 6.89 -29.71 -29.37
C LEU A 652 5.78 -30.45 -30.11
N ASP A 653 5.72 -31.78 -30.00
CA ASP A 653 4.70 -32.64 -30.63
C ASP A 653 4.45 -32.34 -32.13
N GLY A 654 5.51 -31.97 -32.85
CA GLY A 654 5.46 -31.65 -34.29
C GLY A 654 4.98 -30.23 -34.64
N ARG A 655 4.66 -29.38 -33.66
CA ARG A 655 4.42 -27.95 -33.86
C ARG A 655 5.65 -27.13 -33.46
N THR A 656 6.06 -26.20 -34.30
CA THR A 656 7.09 -25.20 -34.00
C THR A 656 6.43 -23.89 -33.57
N GLY A 657 6.97 -23.24 -32.55
CA GLY A 657 6.52 -21.94 -32.09
C GLY A 657 7.44 -21.36 -31.02
N LEU A 658 7.03 -20.21 -30.48
CA LEU A 658 7.78 -19.46 -29.47
C LEU A 658 7.61 -20.07 -28.07
N ILE A 659 8.72 -20.07 -27.33
CA ILE A 659 8.88 -20.62 -25.97
C ILE A 659 9.64 -19.57 -25.14
N PRO A 660 9.17 -19.16 -23.95
CA PRO A 660 9.92 -18.22 -23.12
C PRO A 660 11.27 -18.81 -22.67
N GLU A 661 12.37 -18.09 -22.87
CA GLU A 661 13.73 -18.58 -22.59
C GLU A 661 13.93 -18.92 -21.11
N ASN A 662 13.31 -18.15 -20.22
CA ASN A 662 13.33 -18.36 -18.77
C ASN A 662 12.40 -19.50 -18.28
N TYR A 663 11.63 -20.13 -19.16
CA TYR A 663 10.72 -21.24 -18.80
C TYR A 663 11.31 -22.61 -19.08
N VAL A 664 12.52 -22.68 -19.68
CA VAL A 664 13.16 -23.93 -20.09
C VAL A 664 14.61 -24.04 -19.65
N GLU A 665 15.06 -25.27 -19.50
CA GLU A 665 16.45 -25.65 -19.25
C GLU A 665 17.00 -26.39 -20.47
N PHE A 666 18.14 -25.97 -21.02
CA PHE A 666 18.82 -26.71 -22.10
C PHE A 666 19.42 -28.02 -21.58
N LEU A 667 19.38 -29.06 -22.42
CA LEU A 667 19.86 -30.42 -22.13
C LEU A 667 21.12 -30.79 -22.93
#